data_AF-A0A7V0WLN9-F1
#
_entry.id   AF-A0A7V0WLN9-F1
#
_cell.length_a   1.000
_cell.length_b   1.000
_cell.length_c   1.000
_cell.angle_alpha   90.00
_cell.angle_beta   90.00
_cell.angle_gamma   90.00
#
_symmetry.space_group_name_H-M   'P 1'
#
loop_
_entity.id
_entity.type
_entity.pdbx_description
1 polymer ?
#
loop_
_entity_poly.entity_id
_entity_poly.type
_entity_poly.pdbx_seq_one_letter_code
_entity_poly.pdbx_strand_id
1 'polypeptide(L)'
;GEFIYEKQEIVRDAGGGATITENVHSAQGGTDWDVAINQLQEAFPNVGTASLFVSWFGTDLRAGQCELRPGVEIQEKDTFPKTWSVGGTARAGAHLISTHEARPAFGGTPSDASVVSAIQDLNTRGVAVTFTPFVMMDVPEGNVLSDPYTGAASQPVYPWRGRITIDPAAGQPGSPDKTAAAATQVSSLVGAAAPGDFTVTGQSVTYSGPAEWSLRRMVLHYAHLCKAAGGVSAFVIGSELRGLTQVRDGAASYPFVDALVALASDVKSVLGPGTKVTYAADWSEYFGHHPVDGSGDVYFHLDPLWSSADIDAIAIDMYWPLSDWRDGEAHADRLAGAPSIYDFDYLKGNIFGGEGHDWFYASDADRNAQTRTPITDGAHAKPWVFRFKDIRSWWRNQHFNRPGGAEAATPTPWVPESKPIWFTELGCPAVDKGSNQPNVFIDPKSSESQTPYFSRTTRDDLIQRRYIQSFYDFFDSGHVDYVAGSNPASSAYSGEMVDITHLYVYTWDARPYPAFPLALDVWSDGGNWEFGHWLTGRAAGGPVPAVVAQILNDYGFARYSAAQLTGHLDGYVIDRIMSAREALQSLELAFFFDSYESGGLIQFKHRGVGGTAAQLIADDLVDRGRERELFEVTRGQETELPLSAKLTYIDGNTEYRQAAVEARRLAVRSERVSTASVPVVMAQAQAQAMAESWLQEAWTARQRAAFALPPSRMALEPTDLVSLQVENQTLPLRIVEMREGADKELEARSIEPEVFTALRTPLRNAPQSTPAVFGQALAAFMDLPLLRGDEVTHAGYVAAYQSPWPGAVAFYRSPESTGFVVKALATAPATLGVSEQEFFFGPASRFDRANICRVRLDNGELQSVTELALLGGANTVAIENTAGDWEVFQFQEATLVAPSTYELSVLLRGQAGTEKAMGSPVPAGARFVFLDSAVAQVDMTVDEIALDFNWKYGPISRDIGHASFQDQLRSFSGLGLRPFSPVHVQAAPAGNDVVISWIRRTRLGGDSWDTSEVPLAEDSERYEVDI
;
A
#
# COMPACT_ATOMS: atom_id res chain seq x y z
N GLY A 1 -4.14 -4.74 5.56
CA GLY A 1 -3.10 -5.78 5.58
C GLY A 1 -2.93 -6.23 7.01
N GLU A 2 -2.94 -7.54 7.24
CA GLU A 2 -3.03 -8.15 8.58
C GLU A 2 -1.88 -7.80 9.54
N PHE A 3 -0.69 -7.52 9.01
CA PHE A 3 0.53 -7.20 9.78
C PHE A 3 1.25 -5.93 9.30
N ILE A 4 0.57 -5.09 8.52
CA ILE A 4 1.22 -3.93 7.86
C ILE A 4 1.75 -2.88 8.85
N TYR A 5 1.22 -2.87 10.07
CA TYR A 5 1.62 -1.97 11.15
C TYR A 5 2.64 -2.58 12.12
N GLU A 6 3.09 -3.81 11.85
CA GLU A 6 4.00 -4.53 12.73
C GLU A 6 5.46 -4.10 12.51
N LYS A 7 6.16 -3.85 13.61
CA LYS A 7 7.60 -3.50 13.61
C LYS A 7 8.53 -4.70 13.60
N GLN A 8 8.01 -5.85 14.01
CA GLN A 8 8.77 -7.09 13.90
C GLN A 8 8.57 -7.71 12.52
N GLU A 9 9.62 -8.31 11.96
CA GLU A 9 9.52 -9.13 10.75
C GLU A 9 8.51 -10.27 10.99
N ILE A 10 7.47 -10.32 10.16
CA ILE A 10 6.47 -11.39 10.11
C ILE A 10 6.61 -12.11 8.79
N VAL A 11 6.61 -13.43 8.87
CA VAL A 11 6.57 -14.31 7.71
C VAL A 11 5.44 -15.32 7.87
N ARG A 12 4.89 -15.76 6.74
CA ARG A 12 4.00 -16.91 6.67
C ARG A 12 4.74 -18.15 6.22
N ASP A 13 4.35 -19.30 6.78
CA ASP A 13 4.72 -20.60 6.27
C ASP A 13 3.92 -20.89 4.98
N ALA A 14 4.61 -21.14 3.88
CA ALA A 14 4.03 -21.53 2.60
C ALA A 14 4.05 -23.06 2.41
N GLY A 15 4.45 -23.81 3.44
CA GLY A 15 4.58 -25.26 3.44
C GLY A 15 5.96 -25.72 2.98
N GLY A 16 6.36 -26.90 3.46
CA GLY A 16 7.59 -27.56 3.02
C GLY A 16 8.87 -26.74 3.29
N GLY A 17 8.91 -25.87 4.31
CA GLY A 17 10.08 -25.02 4.59
C GLY A 17 10.22 -23.82 3.67
N ALA A 18 9.23 -23.55 2.81
CA ALA A 18 9.12 -22.29 2.08
C ALA A 18 8.44 -21.23 2.95
N THR A 19 8.97 -20.02 2.95
CA THR A 19 8.41 -18.89 3.70
C THR A 19 8.23 -17.67 2.82
N ILE A 20 7.15 -16.93 3.08
CA ILE A 20 6.83 -15.69 2.37
C ILE A 20 6.71 -14.57 3.40
N THR A 21 7.27 -13.42 3.09
CA THR A 21 7.20 -12.24 3.95
C THR A 21 5.80 -11.63 3.97
N GLU A 22 5.40 -11.09 5.12
CA GLU A 22 4.11 -10.43 5.32
C GLU A 22 4.21 -8.91 5.48
N ASN A 23 5.39 -8.39 5.85
CA ASN A 23 5.60 -6.97 6.13
C ASN A 23 7.04 -6.49 5.87
N VAL A 24 7.79 -7.14 4.98
CA VAL A 24 9.13 -6.69 4.56
C VAL A 24 9.24 -6.78 3.05
N HIS A 25 8.87 -5.71 2.36
CA HIS A 25 8.85 -5.64 0.90
C HIS A 25 9.82 -4.61 0.30
N SER A 26 10.47 -3.79 1.14
CA SER A 26 11.43 -2.77 0.72
C SER A 26 12.88 -3.20 0.93
N ALA A 27 13.74 -2.96 -0.06
CA ALA A 27 15.18 -3.16 0.03
C ALA A 27 15.91 -2.11 0.91
N GLN A 28 15.22 -1.08 1.40
CA GLN A 28 15.79 -0.05 2.28
C GLN A 28 16.14 -0.57 3.68
N GLY A 29 15.62 -1.76 4.05
CA GLY A 29 15.87 -2.42 5.33
C GLY A 29 14.89 -1.98 6.42
N GLY A 30 14.50 -2.93 7.28
CA GLY A 30 13.42 -2.76 8.26
C GLY A 30 12.09 -3.33 7.76
N THR A 31 11.04 -3.25 8.58
CA THR A 31 9.69 -3.60 8.14
C THR A 31 9.08 -2.51 7.27
N ASP A 32 7.99 -2.85 6.58
CA ASP A 32 7.21 -1.92 5.79
C ASP A 32 6.81 -0.69 6.59
N TRP A 33 6.34 -0.91 7.83
CA TRP A 33 6.04 0.16 8.79
C TRP A 33 7.24 1.05 9.08
N ASP A 34 8.39 0.45 9.44
CA ASP A 34 9.59 1.23 9.78
C ASP A 34 10.02 2.12 8.61
N VAL A 35 10.06 1.56 7.41
CA VAL A 35 10.46 2.29 6.20
C VAL A 35 9.44 3.39 5.87
N ALA A 36 8.15 3.08 5.88
CA ALA A 36 7.10 4.04 5.53
C ALA A 36 7.04 5.23 6.52
N ILE A 37 7.21 4.99 7.81
CA ILE A 37 7.20 6.07 8.82
C ILE A 37 8.52 6.85 8.82
N ASN A 38 9.66 6.22 8.51
CA ASN A 38 10.90 6.97 8.27
C ASN A 38 10.74 7.93 7.08
N GLN A 39 10.17 7.44 5.97
CA GLN A 39 9.87 8.26 4.79
C GLN A 39 8.91 9.41 5.13
N LEU A 40 7.92 9.18 6.01
CA LEU A 40 6.99 10.22 6.47
C LEU A 40 7.75 11.36 7.17
N GLN A 41 8.60 11.02 8.15
CA GLN A 41 9.34 12.02 8.92
C GLN A 41 10.43 12.71 8.10
N GLU A 42 10.98 12.04 7.08
CA GLU A 42 11.90 12.66 6.12
C GLU A 42 11.19 13.65 5.20
N ALA A 43 10.02 13.29 4.66
CA ALA A 43 9.24 14.16 3.78
C ALA A 43 8.59 15.33 4.53
N PHE A 44 8.17 15.10 5.78
CA PHE A 44 7.48 16.06 6.63
C PHE A 44 8.13 16.13 8.02
N PRO A 45 9.27 16.80 8.18
CA PRO A 45 10.02 16.83 9.45
C PRO A 45 9.25 17.48 10.62
N ASN A 46 8.20 18.24 10.32
CA ASN A 46 7.33 18.89 11.31
C ASN A 46 6.03 18.11 11.58
N VAL A 47 5.89 16.88 11.09
CA VAL A 47 4.71 16.06 11.35
C VAL A 47 4.58 15.78 12.85
N GLY A 48 3.55 16.36 13.48
CA GLY A 48 3.31 16.24 14.92
C GLY A 48 2.21 15.26 15.29
N THR A 49 1.30 14.95 14.36
CA THR A 49 0.11 14.12 14.63
C THR A 49 -0.20 13.24 13.42
N ALA A 50 -0.65 12.01 13.66
CA ALA A 50 -1.08 11.07 12.62
C ALA A 50 -2.40 10.39 13.00
N SER A 51 -3.32 10.26 12.04
CA SER A 51 -4.55 9.49 12.18
C SER A 51 -4.31 8.04 11.75
N LEU A 52 -4.35 7.11 12.69
CA LEU A 52 -4.15 5.68 12.44
C LEU A 52 -5.49 5.00 12.16
N PHE A 53 -5.73 4.67 10.88
CA PHE A 53 -6.93 3.99 10.42
C PHE A 53 -6.82 2.48 10.64
N VAL A 54 -7.83 1.87 11.28
CA VAL A 54 -7.89 0.42 11.48
C VAL A 54 -9.28 -0.10 11.14
N SER A 55 -9.37 -0.93 10.10
CA SER A 55 -10.66 -1.29 9.51
C SER A 55 -11.22 -2.63 9.99
N TRP A 56 -12.52 -2.66 10.27
CA TRP A 56 -13.35 -3.86 10.20
C TRP A 56 -14.24 -3.79 8.94
N PHE A 57 -14.90 -4.91 8.63
CA PHE A 57 -15.68 -5.08 7.43
C PHE A 57 -17.18 -5.10 7.72
N GLY A 58 -17.92 -4.20 7.06
CA GLY A 58 -19.37 -4.19 7.02
C GLY A 58 -19.88 -5.13 5.94
N THR A 59 -20.89 -5.93 6.28
CA THR A 59 -21.39 -7.02 5.40
C THR A 59 -22.62 -6.67 4.57
N ASP A 60 -23.34 -5.59 4.90
CA ASP A 60 -24.62 -5.23 4.28
C ASP A 60 -24.88 -3.71 4.41
N LEU A 61 -25.57 -3.08 3.46
CA LEU A 61 -26.00 -1.67 3.57
C LEU A 61 -27.20 -1.46 4.50
N ARG A 62 -27.92 -2.52 4.86
CA ARG A 62 -29.12 -2.45 5.71
C ARG A 62 -28.70 -2.53 7.17
N ALA A 63 -28.92 -1.45 7.92
CA ALA A 63 -28.54 -1.33 9.33
C ALA A 63 -29.05 -2.50 10.19
N GLY A 64 -30.27 -2.99 9.92
CA GLY A 64 -30.84 -4.13 10.64
C GLY A 64 -30.18 -5.48 10.37
N GLN A 65 -29.32 -5.61 9.35
CA GLN A 65 -28.68 -6.86 8.89
C GLN A 65 -27.15 -6.77 8.84
N CYS A 66 -26.60 -5.56 8.84
CA CYS A 66 -25.17 -5.32 8.72
C CYS A 66 -24.43 -5.75 9.98
N GLU A 67 -23.42 -6.59 9.78
CA GLU A 67 -22.46 -6.98 10.81
C GLU A 67 -21.13 -6.28 10.55
N LEU A 68 -20.45 -5.84 11.61
CA LEU A 68 -19.09 -5.31 11.55
C LEU A 68 -18.12 -6.34 12.12
N ARG A 69 -17.22 -6.86 11.29
CA ARG A 69 -16.34 -8.00 11.65
C ARG A 69 -14.87 -7.73 11.31
N PRO A 70 -13.92 -8.16 12.16
CA PRO A 70 -12.52 -8.20 11.75
C PRO A 70 -12.34 -9.23 10.63
N GLY A 71 -11.55 -8.88 9.61
CA GLY A 71 -11.40 -9.69 8.40
C GLY A 71 -9.99 -10.17 8.14
N VAL A 72 -9.88 -11.33 7.49
CA VAL A 72 -8.63 -11.97 7.05
C VAL A 72 -8.64 -12.20 5.55
N GLU A 73 -7.45 -12.13 4.94
CA GLU A 73 -7.25 -12.29 3.50
C GLU A 73 -7.27 -13.77 3.07
N ILE A 74 -6.78 -14.64 3.96
CA ILE A 74 -6.62 -16.07 3.72
C ILE A 74 -7.13 -16.83 4.95
N GLN A 75 -7.95 -17.85 4.71
CA GLN A 75 -8.58 -18.65 5.77
C GLN A 75 -7.56 -19.46 6.58
N GLU A 76 -6.59 -20.07 5.90
CA GLU A 76 -5.53 -20.91 6.49
C GLU A 76 -4.18 -20.27 6.18
N LYS A 77 -3.57 -19.69 7.20
CA LYS A 77 -2.30 -18.97 7.09
C LYS A 77 -1.62 -18.95 8.46
N ASP A 78 -0.52 -19.68 8.53
CA ASP A 78 0.33 -19.76 9.71
C ASP A 78 1.44 -18.72 9.61
N THR A 79 1.49 -17.84 10.60
CA THR A 79 2.47 -16.75 10.68
C THR A 79 3.30 -16.87 11.93
N PHE A 80 4.54 -16.40 11.85
CA PHE A 80 5.42 -16.29 13.00
C PHE A 80 6.28 -15.02 12.93
N PRO A 81 6.83 -14.56 14.07
CA PRO A 81 6.65 -15.08 15.43
C PRO A 81 5.27 -14.77 16.05
N LYS A 82 4.42 -14.01 15.36
CA LYS A 82 3.10 -13.62 15.84
C LYS A 82 1.99 -14.29 15.03
N THR A 83 0.94 -14.72 15.72
CA THR A 83 -0.31 -15.20 15.11
C THR A 83 -1.33 -14.08 15.08
N TRP A 84 -2.11 -14.00 14.00
CA TRP A 84 -3.16 -13.00 13.87
C TRP A 84 -4.30 -13.23 14.86
N SER A 85 -4.72 -12.15 15.56
CA SER A 85 -5.95 -12.12 16.34
C SER A 85 -6.43 -10.67 16.54
N VAL A 86 -7.74 -10.50 16.63
CA VAL A 86 -8.41 -9.22 16.92
C VAL A 86 -9.54 -9.45 17.92
N GLY A 87 -9.51 -8.78 19.07
CA GLY A 87 -10.56 -8.84 20.09
C GLY A 87 -10.84 -10.26 20.60
N GLY A 88 -9.78 -11.07 20.71
CA GLY A 88 -9.86 -12.50 21.07
C GLY A 88 -10.37 -13.42 19.96
N THR A 89 -10.69 -12.89 18.77
CA THR A 89 -11.07 -13.69 17.61
C THR A 89 -9.80 -14.17 16.90
N ALA A 90 -9.62 -15.47 16.79
CA ALA A 90 -8.56 -16.09 15.99
C ALA A 90 -8.98 -16.15 14.51
N ARG A 91 -8.01 -16.36 13.60
CA ARG A 91 -8.22 -16.41 12.14
C ARG A 91 -9.42 -17.28 11.73
N ALA A 92 -9.58 -18.46 12.32
CA ALA A 92 -10.67 -19.38 12.01
C ALA A 92 -12.08 -18.82 12.26
N GLY A 93 -12.24 -17.82 13.15
CA GLY A 93 -13.51 -17.16 13.45
C GLY A 93 -13.69 -15.79 12.78
N ALA A 94 -12.70 -15.32 12.03
CA ALA A 94 -12.72 -14.03 11.35
C ALA A 94 -13.60 -14.05 10.08
N HIS A 95 -13.95 -12.88 9.59
CA HIS A 95 -14.60 -12.73 8.29
C HIS A 95 -13.57 -13.00 7.18
N LEU A 96 -13.83 -13.94 6.28
CA LEU A 96 -13.00 -14.11 5.09
C LEU A 96 -13.37 -13.03 4.09
N ILE A 97 -12.43 -12.15 3.80
CA ILE A 97 -12.63 -11.04 2.87
C ILE A 97 -12.93 -11.61 1.48
N SER A 98 -13.90 -11.00 0.79
CA SER A 98 -14.27 -11.41 -0.56
C SER A 98 -13.10 -11.26 -1.55
N THR A 99 -13.24 -11.88 -2.72
CA THR A 99 -12.20 -11.83 -3.75
C THR A 99 -12.64 -11.01 -4.96
N HIS A 100 -11.69 -10.31 -5.57
CA HIS A 100 -11.81 -9.63 -6.85
C HIS A 100 -10.63 -10.07 -7.72
N GLU A 101 -10.90 -10.57 -8.93
CA GLU A 101 -9.87 -11.15 -9.82
C GLU A 101 -9.00 -12.22 -9.12
N ALA A 102 -9.64 -13.12 -8.38
CA ALA A 102 -8.99 -14.21 -7.62
C ALA A 102 -7.99 -13.77 -6.53
N ARG A 103 -7.99 -12.49 -6.15
CA ARG A 103 -7.20 -11.94 -5.05
C ARG A 103 -8.11 -11.32 -3.99
N PRO A 104 -7.67 -11.16 -2.74
CA PRO A 104 -8.44 -10.44 -1.74
C PRO A 104 -8.85 -9.05 -2.25
N ALA A 105 -10.13 -8.70 -2.08
CA ALA A 105 -10.68 -7.42 -2.52
C ALA A 105 -10.19 -6.24 -1.65
N PHE A 106 -9.77 -6.53 -0.42
CA PHE A 106 -9.17 -5.59 0.53
C PHE A 106 -8.04 -6.29 1.28
N GLY A 107 -7.14 -5.51 1.89
CA GLY A 107 -6.22 -6.04 2.89
C GLY A 107 -6.93 -6.30 4.22
N GLY A 108 -6.51 -7.32 4.95
CA GLY A 108 -7.07 -7.76 6.22
C GLY A 108 -6.98 -6.73 7.34
N THR A 109 -7.83 -6.89 8.36
CA THR A 109 -7.78 -6.09 9.59
C THR A 109 -6.41 -6.28 10.25
N PRO A 110 -5.66 -5.21 10.54
CA PRO A 110 -4.41 -5.32 11.29
C PRO A 110 -4.62 -6.04 12.62
N SER A 111 -3.74 -6.98 12.98
CA SER A 111 -3.83 -7.67 14.27
C SER A 111 -3.67 -6.70 15.44
N ASP A 112 -4.28 -7.03 16.58
CA ASP A 112 -4.20 -6.19 17.79
C ASP A 112 -2.75 -5.90 18.20
N ALA A 113 -1.87 -6.92 18.08
CA ALA A 113 -0.45 -6.78 18.36
C ALA A 113 0.25 -5.78 17.42
N SER A 114 -0.12 -5.76 16.14
CA SER A 114 0.44 -4.81 15.16
C SER A 114 -0.02 -3.39 15.47
N VAL A 115 -1.30 -3.21 15.83
CA VAL A 115 -1.85 -1.90 16.21
C VAL A 115 -1.18 -1.35 17.47
N VAL A 116 -0.97 -2.19 18.48
CA VAL A 116 -0.25 -1.78 19.70
C VAL A 116 1.18 -1.35 19.37
N SER A 117 1.89 -2.13 18.53
CA SER A 117 3.25 -1.82 18.08
C SER A 117 3.32 -0.45 17.39
N ALA A 118 2.35 -0.14 16.53
CA ALA A 118 2.27 1.12 15.79
C ALA A 118 2.04 2.32 16.70
N ILE A 119 1.09 2.22 17.64
CA ILE A 119 0.80 3.30 18.59
C ILE A 119 2.04 3.60 19.45
N GLN A 120 2.70 2.56 19.95
CA GLN A 120 3.91 2.71 20.76
C GLN A 120 5.07 3.34 19.99
N ASP A 121 5.21 2.99 18.72
CA ASP A 121 6.24 3.54 17.86
C ASP A 121 6.02 5.01 17.52
N LEU A 122 4.81 5.39 17.11
CA LEU A 122 4.48 6.78 16.84
C LEU A 122 4.72 7.65 18.08
N ASN A 123 4.27 7.18 19.25
CA ASN A 123 4.54 7.86 20.53
C ASN A 123 6.05 7.98 20.81
N THR A 124 6.85 6.94 20.52
CA THR A 124 8.32 6.97 20.68
C THR A 124 8.98 7.96 19.72
N ARG A 125 8.44 8.11 18.51
CA ARG A 125 8.89 9.06 17.49
C ARG A 125 8.41 10.49 17.74
N GLY A 126 7.59 10.73 18.76
CA GLY A 126 7.02 12.04 19.08
C GLY A 126 5.84 12.45 18.20
N VAL A 127 5.22 11.50 17.49
CA VAL A 127 4.02 11.72 16.68
C VAL A 127 2.80 11.33 17.51
N ALA A 128 1.94 12.31 17.81
CA ALA A 128 0.71 12.09 18.55
C ALA A 128 -0.29 11.26 17.71
N VAL A 129 -0.90 10.25 18.32
CA VAL A 129 -1.80 9.32 17.63
C VAL A 129 -3.25 9.72 17.80
N THR A 130 -3.93 9.95 16.68
CA THR A 130 -5.39 9.92 16.61
C THR A 130 -5.81 8.55 16.12
N PHE A 131 -6.60 7.81 16.89
CA PHE A 131 -7.05 6.48 16.48
C PHE A 131 -8.41 6.56 15.80
N THR A 132 -8.51 5.96 14.60
CA THR A 132 -9.72 6.00 13.78
C THR A 132 -10.17 4.58 13.43
N PRO A 133 -11.12 4.00 14.19
CA PRO A 133 -11.84 2.81 13.77
C PRO A 133 -12.55 3.09 12.46
N PHE A 134 -12.36 2.21 11.47
CA PHE A 134 -12.87 2.43 10.11
C PHE A 134 -13.74 1.26 9.65
N VAL A 135 -14.74 1.52 8.82
CA VAL A 135 -15.61 0.48 8.25
C VAL A 135 -15.40 0.42 6.75
N MET A 136 -14.88 -0.70 6.26
CA MET A 136 -14.85 -1.00 4.82
C MET A 136 -16.04 -1.89 4.47
N MET A 137 -16.75 -1.63 3.37
CA MET A 137 -17.89 -2.47 2.96
C MET A 137 -17.42 -3.62 2.07
N ASP A 138 -17.53 -4.85 2.56
CA ASP A 138 -17.19 -6.05 1.81
C ASP A 138 -18.44 -6.71 1.20
N VAL A 139 -19.02 -6.01 0.22
CA VAL A 139 -20.18 -6.48 -0.56
C VAL A 139 -19.70 -6.82 -1.98
N PRO A 140 -19.45 -8.11 -2.30
CA PRO A 140 -18.82 -8.50 -3.55
C PRO A 140 -19.76 -8.42 -4.76
N GLU A 141 -19.16 -8.51 -5.96
CA GLU A 141 -19.89 -8.75 -7.19
C GLU A 141 -20.71 -10.05 -7.11
N GLY A 142 -21.92 -10.04 -7.67
CA GLY A 142 -22.82 -11.19 -7.67
C GLY A 142 -23.52 -11.46 -6.33
N ASN A 143 -23.46 -10.53 -5.37
CA ASN A 143 -24.22 -10.64 -4.12
C ASN A 143 -25.74 -10.69 -4.36
N VAL A 144 -26.48 -11.24 -3.39
CA VAL A 144 -27.95 -11.38 -3.41
C VAL A 144 -28.62 -10.57 -2.29
N LEU A 145 -27.96 -9.51 -1.84
CA LEU A 145 -28.44 -8.64 -0.77
C LEU A 145 -29.43 -7.63 -1.37
N SER A 146 -30.60 -7.45 -0.76
CA SER A 146 -31.57 -6.45 -1.22
C SER A 146 -31.00 -5.05 -1.05
N ASP A 147 -31.06 -4.23 -2.10
CA ASP A 147 -30.60 -2.84 -2.06
C ASP A 147 -31.62 -1.94 -1.34
N PRO A 148 -31.28 -1.33 -0.18
CA PRO A 148 -32.21 -0.47 0.53
C PRO A 148 -32.57 0.82 -0.23
N TYR A 149 -31.75 1.27 -1.19
CA TYR A 149 -32.00 2.51 -1.94
C TYR A 149 -32.82 2.31 -3.21
N THR A 150 -32.71 1.15 -3.86
CA THR A 150 -33.38 0.91 -5.16
C THR A 150 -34.40 -0.21 -5.13
N GLY A 151 -34.38 -1.07 -4.11
CA GLY A 151 -35.17 -2.31 -4.05
C GLY A 151 -34.68 -3.39 -5.02
N ALA A 152 -33.50 -3.22 -5.62
CA ALA A 152 -32.88 -4.23 -6.47
C ALA A 152 -32.49 -5.49 -5.66
N ALA A 153 -32.39 -6.62 -6.35
CA ALA A 153 -32.07 -7.91 -5.74
C ALA A 153 -30.58 -8.07 -5.31
N SER A 154 -29.74 -7.10 -5.65
CA SER A 154 -28.32 -7.05 -5.32
C SER A 154 -27.93 -5.64 -4.92
N GLN A 155 -27.10 -5.50 -3.89
CA GLN A 155 -26.50 -4.24 -3.47
C GLN A 155 -25.36 -3.83 -4.41
N PRO A 156 -25.03 -2.53 -4.49
CA PRO A 156 -23.83 -2.05 -5.18
C PRO A 156 -22.56 -2.74 -4.65
N VAL A 157 -21.58 -2.91 -5.53
CA VAL A 157 -20.34 -3.65 -5.24
C VAL A 157 -19.34 -2.75 -4.52
N TYR A 158 -18.81 -3.21 -3.38
CA TYR A 158 -17.88 -2.46 -2.52
C TYR A 158 -18.30 -0.98 -2.30
N PRO A 159 -19.51 -0.74 -1.77
CA PRO A 159 -20.06 0.61 -1.63
C PRO A 159 -19.36 1.40 -0.52
N TRP A 160 -19.55 2.71 -0.50
CA TRP A 160 -19.06 3.54 0.59
C TRP A 160 -19.87 3.32 1.89
N ARG A 161 -19.21 3.34 3.04
CA ARG A 161 -19.82 3.12 4.37
C ARG A 161 -20.94 4.12 4.70
N GLY A 162 -20.88 5.34 4.16
CA GLY A 162 -21.94 6.33 4.31
C GLY A 162 -23.27 5.96 3.64
N ARG A 163 -23.30 4.85 2.89
CA ARG A 163 -24.52 4.23 2.35
C ARG A 163 -25.22 3.28 3.31
N ILE A 164 -24.67 2.98 4.49
CA ILE A 164 -25.41 2.15 5.47
C ILE A 164 -26.64 2.94 5.95
N THR A 165 -27.81 2.33 5.90
CA THR A 165 -29.10 2.99 6.20
C THR A 165 -30.15 1.96 6.67
N ILE A 166 -31.30 2.44 7.16
CA ILE A 166 -32.50 1.61 7.34
C ILE A 166 -33.01 1.02 6.02
N ASP A 167 -33.77 -0.08 6.10
CA ASP A 167 -34.34 -0.80 4.96
C ASP A 167 -35.89 -0.78 5.03
N PRO A 168 -36.57 -0.27 3.99
CA PRO A 168 -36.03 0.54 2.88
C PRO A 168 -35.43 1.88 3.34
N ALA A 169 -34.49 2.43 2.57
CA ALA A 169 -33.79 3.69 2.89
C ALA A 169 -34.75 4.88 3.04
N ALA A 170 -34.36 5.89 3.80
CA ALA A 170 -35.15 7.11 3.94
C ALA A 170 -35.49 7.71 2.56
N GLY A 171 -36.76 8.10 2.37
CA GLY A 171 -37.27 8.59 1.08
C GLY A 171 -37.75 7.51 0.11
N GLN A 172 -37.50 6.23 0.39
CA GLN A 172 -38.02 5.12 -0.42
C GLN A 172 -39.43 4.70 -0.01
N PRO A 173 -40.24 4.15 -0.94
CA PRO A 173 -41.57 3.62 -0.63
C PRO A 173 -41.52 2.57 0.49
N GLY A 174 -42.32 2.76 1.54
CA GLY A 174 -42.38 1.83 2.68
C GLY A 174 -41.23 1.95 3.68
N SER A 175 -40.37 2.96 3.56
CA SER A 175 -39.30 3.23 4.54
C SER A 175 -39.84 3.38 5.96
N PRO A 176 -39.16 2.82 6.98
CA PRO A 176 -39.52 3.01 8.39
C PRO A 176 -39.08 4.36 8.96
N ASP A 177 -38.50 5.27 8.16
CA ASP A 177 -38.09 6.61 8.60
C ASP A 177 -39.26 7.35 9.30
N LYS A 178 -38.93 8.11 10.35
CA LYS A 178 -39.87 8.76 11.29
C LYS A 178 -40.73 7.79 12.11
N THR A 179 -40.31 6.53 12.28
CA THR A 179 -41.01 5.53 13.11
C THR A 179 -40.09 4.79 14.07
N ALA A 180 -40.66 4.16 15.10
CA ALA A 180 -39.91 3.33 16.05
C ALA A 180 -39.23 2.10 15.40
N ALA A 181 -39.68 1.67 14.22
CA ALA A 181 -39.02 0.58 13.49
C ALA A 181 -37.63 1.00 12.97
N ALA A 182 -37.42 2.29 12.64
CA ALA A 182 -36.11 2.81 12.28
C ALA A 182 -35.12 2.72 13.46
N ALA A 183 -35.55 3.13 14.65
CA ALA A 183 -34.74 2.98 15.87
C ALA A 183 -34.36 1.53 16.15
N THR A 184 -35.26 0.57 15.90
CA THR A 184 -34.98 -0.86 16.06
C THR A 184 -33.87 -1.31 15.10
N GLN A 185 -33.94 -0.96 13.82
CA GLN A 185 -32.91 -1.34 12.85
C GLN A 185 -31.56 -0.67 13.16
N VAL A 186 -31.55 0.60 13.56
CA VAL A 186 -30.33 1.30 14.00
C VAL A 186 -29.74 0.61 15.23
N SER A 187 -30.57 0.22 16.21
CA SER A 187 -30.11 -0.45 17.43
C SER A 187 -29.45 -1.80 17.16
N SER A 188 -29.87 -2.53 16.12
CA SER A 188 -29.24 -3.80 15.72
C SER A 188 -27.80 -3.62 15.27
N LEU A 189 -27.52 -2.58 14.45
CA LEU A 189 -26.15 -2.25 14.03
C LEU A 189 -25.31 -1.73 15.21
N VAL A 190 -25.89 -0.83 16.01
CA VAL A 190 -25.21 -0.21 17.16
C VAL A 190 -24.79 -1.28 18.17
N GLY A 191 -25.67 -2.25 18.46
CA GLY A 191 -25.44 -3.34 19.39
C GLY A 191 -25.58 -2.97 20.86
N ALA A 192 -25.36 -3.94 21.73
CA ALA A 192 -25.51 -3.83 23.18
C ALA A 192 -24.19 -3.95 23.96
N ALA A 193 -23.04 -4.16 23.29
CA ALA A 193 -21.73 -4.21 23.94
C ALA A 193 -21.48 -3.00 24.86
N ALA A 194 -20.97 -3.25 26.06
CA ALA A 194 -20.69 -2.24 27.08
C ALA A 194 -19.20 -2.22 27.47
N PRO A 195 -18.69 -1.12 28.07
CA PRO A 195 -17.29 -1.05 28.49
C PRO A 195 -16.84 -2.22 29.37
N GLY A 196 -17.73 -2.73 30.24
CA GLY A 196 -17.44 -3.86 31.13
C GLY A 196 -17.29 -5.22 30.45
N ASP A 197 -17.62 -5.34 29.16
CA ASP A 197 -17.52 -6.59 28.40
C ASP A 197 -16.10 -6.88 27.88
N PHE A 198 -15.17 -5.95 28.08
CA PHE A 198 -13.79 -6.04 27.59
C PHE A 198 -12.82 -6.20 28.76
N THR A 199 -11.94 -7.19 28.65
CA THR A 199 -10.86 -7.41 29.62
C THR A 199 -9.51 -7.20 28.95
N VAL A 200 -8.66 -6.37 29.56
CA VAL A 200 -7.28 -6.14 29.12
C VAL A 200 -6.33 -7.00 29.94
N THR A 201 -5.53 -7.83 29.27
CA THR A 201 -4.45 -8.62 29.89
C THR A 201 -3.14 -8.33 29.18
N GLY A 202 -2.24 -7.59 29.83
CA GLY A 202 -1.04 -7.08 29.17
C GLY A 202 -1.40 -6.13 28.04
N GLN A 203 -1.07 -6.49 26.80
CA GLN A 203 -1.39 -5.75 25.58
C GLN A 203 -2.56 -6.38 24.79
N SER A 204 -3.19 -7.43 25.30
CA SER A 204 -4.27 -8.15 24.63
C SER A 204 -5.64 -7.74 25.19
N VAL A 205 -6.64 -7.67 24.32
CA VAL A 205 -8.03 -7.38 24.66
C VAL A 205 -8.91 -8.58 24.31
N THR A 206 -9.72 -9.02 25.27
CA THR A 206 -10.70 -10.11 25.08
C THR A 206 -12.10 -9.60 25.33
N TYR A 207 -13.05 -10.00 24.48
CA TYR A 207 -14.46 -9.67 24.59
C TYR A 207 -15.27 -10.84 25.16
N SER A 208 -16.14 -10.55 26.14
CA SER A 208 -17.03 -11.54 26.79
C SER A 208 -18.49 -11.08 26.89
N GLY A 209 -18.89 -10.07 26.11
CA GLY A 209 -20.25 -9.53 26.07
C GLY A 209 -21.22 -10.34 25.20
N PRO A 210 -22.37 -9.75 24.81
CA PRO A 210 -23.34 -10.36 23.90
C PRO A 210 -22.71 -10.90 22.60
N ALA A 211 -23.24 -12.00 22.07
CA ALA A 211 -22.78 -12.59 20.80
C ALA A 211 -23.27 -11.76 19.60
N GLU A 212 -22.60 -10.64 19.32
CA GLU A 212 -22.94 -9.67 18.28
C GLU A 212 -21.71 -9.17 17.52
N TRP A 213 -21.91 -8.69 16.29
CA TRP A 213 -20.89 -8.05 15.46
C TRP A 213 -21.32 -6.61 15.17
N SER A 214 -21.21 -5.76 16.19
CA SER A 214 -21.83 -4.44 16.24
C SER A 214 -20.81 -3.29 16.21
N LEU A 215 -21.29 -2.08 15.95
CA LEU A 215 -20.51 -0.85 16.03
C LEU A 215 -19.90 -0.64 17.42
N ARG A 216 -20.71 -0.81 18.48
CA ARG A 216 -20.21 -0.64 19.86
C ARG A 216 -19.14 -1.67 20.18
N ARG A 217 -19.29 -2.92 19.73
CA ARG A 217 -18.27 -3.95 19.95
C ARG A 217 -16.93 -3.56 19.31
N MET A 218 -16.96 -3.11 18.06
CA MET A 218 -15.75 -2.66 17.35
C MET A 218 -15.10 -1.46 18.04
N VAL A 219 -15.88 -0.41 18.31
CA VAL A 219 -15.34 0.85 18.83
C VAL A 219 -14.80 0.68 20.26
N LEU A 220 -15.52 -0.03 21.13
CA LEU A 220 -15.08 -0.27 22.50
C LEU A 220 -13.90 -1.25 22.59
N HIS A 221 -13.80 -2.23 21.68
CA HIS A 221 -12.58 -3.04 21.53
C HIS A 221 -11.37 -2.14 21.32
N TYR A 222 -11.44 -1.25 20.34
CA TYR A 222 -10.34 -0.36 20.01
C TYR A 222 -10.04 0.67 21.10
N ALA A 223 -11.04 1.17 21.83
CA ALA A 223 -10.81 2.02 23.00
C ALA A 223 -9.98 1.29 24.08
N HIS A 224 -10.29 0.02 24.36
CA HIS A 224 -9.49 -0.80 25.28
C HIS A 224 -8.10 -1.11 24.74
N LEU A 225 -7.98 -1.36 23.43
CA LEU A 225 -6.69 -1.63 22.79
C LEU A 225 -5.77 -0.41 22.83
N CYS A 226 -6.30 0.78 22.54
CA CYS A 226 -5.57 2.04 22.65
C CYS A 226 -5.08 2.27 24.09
N LYS A 227 -5.93 1.98 25.09
CA LYS A 227 -5.54 2.03 26.50
C LYS A 227 -4.39 1.05 26.80
N ALA A 228 -4.49 -0.19 26.31
CA ALA A 228 -3.48 -1.22 26.49
C ALA A 228 -2.13 -0.87 25.80
N ALA A 229 -2.20 -0.12 24.70
CA ALA A 229 -1.03 0.34 23.96
C ALA A 229 -0.25 1.48 24.66
N GLY A 230 -0.83 2.11 25.69
CA GLY A 230 -0.25 3.25 26.40
C GLY A 230 -1.01 4.57 26.23
N GLY A 231 -2.14 4.56 25.52
CA GLY A 231 -2.97 5.72 25.25
C GLY A 231 -2.72 6.36 23.88
N VAL A 232 -3.67 7.19 23.47
CA VAL A 232 -3.68 7.95 22.21
C VAL A 232 -4.07 9.39 22.52
N SER A 233 -3.68 10.36 21.68
CA SER A 233 -4.04 11.77 21.90
C SER A 233 -5.50 12.05 21.58
N ALA A 234 -6.03 11.42 20.54
CA ALA A 234 -7.44 11.47 20.19
C ALA A 234 -7.99 10.12 19.71
N PHE A 235 -9.32 9.98 19.75
CA PHE A 235 -10.05 8.80 19.33
C PHE A 235 -11.33 9.20 18.60
N VAL A 236 -11.51 8.68 17.39
CA VAL A 236 -12.70 8.91 16.57
C VAL A 236 -13.72 7.80 16.82
N ILE A 237 -14.97 8.12 17.15
CA ILE A 237 -16.01 7.10 17.47
C ILE A 237 -16.75 6.56 16.25
N GLY A 238 -16.52 7.17 15.08
CA GLY A 238 -17.09 6.82 13.79
C GLY A 238 -16.74 7.88 12.76
N SER A 239 -16.79 7.51 11.48
CA SER A 239 -16.47 8.41 10.37
C SER A 239 -17.42 8.18 9.21
N GLU A 240 -17.97 9.26 8.65
CA GLU A 240 -18.82 9.30 7.43
C GLU A 240 -20.02 8.34 7.43
N LEU A 241 -20.69 8.14 8.56
CA LEU A 241 -21.87 7.27 8.68
C LEU A 241 -23.18 8.04 8.35
N ARG A 242 -23.13 8.86 7.29
CA ARG A 242 -24.19 9.80 6.94
C ARG A 242 -25.57 9.18 6.75
N GLY A 243 -25.62 8.02 6.10
CA GLY A 243 -26.85 7.27 5.92
C GLY A 243 -27.53 6.85 7.23
N LEU A 244 -26.79 6.80 8.35
CA LEU A 244 -27.30 6.48 9.69
C LEU A 244 -27.59 7.72 10.52
N THR A 245 -26.73 8.75 10.49
CA THR A 245 -26.92 10.00 11.25
C THR A 245 -28.20 10.72 10.84
N GLN A 246 -28.63 10.57 9.58
CA GLN A 246 -29.83 11.20 9.03
C GLN A 246 -31.12 10.39 9.23
N VAL A 247 -31.06 9.17 9.77
CA VAL A 247 -32.24 8.34 10.06
C VAL A 247 -33.04 8.93 11.20
N ARG A 248 -34.36 8.95 11.07
CA ARG A 248 -35.27 9.47 12.09
C ARG A 248 -36.19 8.38 12.65
N ASP A 249 -36.46 8.44 13.95
CA ASP A 249 -37.48 7.60 14.61
C ASP A 249 -38.73 8.40 15.07
N GLY A 250 -38.73 9.69 14.76
CA GLY A 250 -39.86 10.61 14.89
C GLY A 250 -39.69 11.82 13.96
N ALA A 251 -40.47 12.88 14.13
CA ALA A 251 -40.39 14.05 13.24
C ALA A 251 -39.04 14.80 13.32
N ALA A 252 -38.40 14.81 14.49
CA ALA A 252 -37.18 15.56 14.77
C ALA A 252 -36.21 14.81 15.71
N SER A 253 -36.29 13.47 15.72
CA SER A 253 -35.52 12.59 16.61
C SER A 253 -34.65 11.65 15.79
N TYR A 254 -33.38 11.49 16.20
CA TYR A 254 -32.31 10.86 15.43
C TYR A 254 -31.60 9.77 16.27
N PRO A 255 -32.05 8.51 16.23
CA PRO A 255 -31.63 7.47 17.17
C PRO A 255 -30.14 7.12 17.07
N PHE A 256 -29.52 7.28 15.89
CA PHE A 256 -28.09 7.02 15.74
C PHE A 256 -27.24 8.13 16.39
N VAL A 257 -27.70 9.38 16.36
CA VAL A 257 -27.00 10.49 17.03
C VAL A 257 -27.02 10.29 18.55
N ASP A 258 -28.15 9.86 19.12
CA ASP A 258 -28.25 9.51 20.53
C ASP A 258 -27.29 8.36 20.90
N ALA A 259 -27.16 7.36 20.01
CA ALA A 259 -26.21 6.27 20.18
C ALA A 259 -24.75 6.74 20.14
N LEU A 260 -24.40 7.69 19.26
CA LEU A 260 -23.06 8.30 19.21
C LEU A 260 -22.75 9.10 20.48
N VAL A 261 -23.71 9.83 21.03
CA VAL A 261 -23.55 10.54 22.32
C VAL A 261 -23.23 9.56 23.44
N ALA A 262 -23.99 8.46 23.53
CA ALA A 262 -23.74 7.42 24.52
C ALA A 262 -22.36 6.74 24.33
N LEU A 263 -22.01 6.43 23.08
CA LEU A 263 -20.72 5.82 22.74
C LEU A 263 -19.53 6.73 23.07
N ALA A 264 -19.66 8.05 22.85
CA ALA A 264 -18.63 9.01 23.25
C ALA A 264 -18.36 8.96 24.77
N SER A 265 -19.43 8.90 25.57
CA SER A 265 -19.34 8.78 27.03
C SER A 265 -18.67 7.47 27.46
N ASP A 266 -19.04 6.37 26.83
CA ASP A 266 -18.44 5.06 27.09
C ASP A 266 -16.95 5.03 26.73
N VAL A 267 -16.56 5.59 25.58
CA VAL A 267 -15.15 5.70 25.17
C VAL A 267 -14.36 6.57 26.16
N LYS A 268 -14.91 7.71 26.60
CA LYS A 268 -14.32 8.55 27.65
C LYS A 268 -14.14 7.81 28.96
N SER A 269 -15.08 6.95 29.34
CA SER A 269 -14.96 6.13 30.57
C SER A 269 -13.78 5.15 30.51
N VAL A 270 -13.43 4.68 29.30
CA VAL A 270 -12.32 3.74 29.07
C VAL A 270 -10.98 4.47 29.01
N LEU A 271 -10.87 5.47 28.14
CA LEU A 271 -9.62 6.18 27.79
C LEU A 271 -9.28 7.32 28.75
N GLY A 272 -10.24 7.77 29.56
CA GLY A 272 -10.08 8.87 30.50
C GLY A 272 -10.11 10.26 29.85
N PRO A 273 -10.07 11.32 30.68
CA PRO A 273 -10.30 12.70 30.23
C PRO A 273 -9.14 13.30 29.40
N GLY A 274 -7.95 12.67 29.44
CA GLY A 274 -6.78 13.14 28.69
C GLY A 274 -6.86 12.85 27.19
N THR A 275 -7.59 11.80 26.79
CA THR A 275 -7.79 11.45 25.39
C THR A 275 -8.93 12.27 24.81
N LYS A 276 -8.69 12.94 23.68
CA LYS A 276 -9.74 13.69 22.96
C LYS A 276 -10.67 12.73 22.22
N VAL A 277 -11.96 13.02 22.17
CA VAL A 277 -12.95 12.15 21.51
C VAL A 277 -13.78 12.99 20.54
N THR A 278 -14.02 12.45 19.34
CA THR A 278 -14.83 13.12 18.32
C THR A 278 -15.50 12.11 17.38
N TYR A 279 -16.39 12.59 16.52
CA TYR A 279 -16.97 11.88 15.37
C TYR A 279 -16.54 12.61 14.11
N ALA A 280 -16.00 11.90 13.12
CA ALA A 280 -15.55 12.49 11.87
C ALA A 280 -16.72 12.56 10.88
N ALA A 281 -17.36 13.72 10.79
CA ALA A 281 -18.52 13.91 9.94
C ALA A 281 -18.09 14.06 8.47
N ASP A 282 -18.84 13.46 7.55
CA ASP A 282 -18.72 13.77 6.13
C ASP A 282 -18.93 15.29 5.89
N TRP A 283 -18.14 15.89 4.99
CA TRP A 283 -18.24 17.33 4.68
C TRP A 283 -19.65 17.78 4.25
N SER A 284 -20.49 16.86 3.77
CA SER A 284 -21.89 17.12 3.38
C SER A 284 -22.92 16.81 4.48
N GLU A 285 -22.51 16.42 5.70
CA GLU A 285 -23.43 16.11 6.81
C GLU A 285 -23.30 17.02 8.04
N TYR A 286 -22.11 17.53 8.35
CA TYR A 286 -21.82 18.17 9.64
C TYR A 286 -22.74 19.35 9.99
N PHE A 287 -23.17 20.10 8.97
CA PHE A 287 -23.87 21.37 9.10
C PHE A 287 -25.37 21.25 9.34
N GLY A 288 -25.97 20.10 9.03
CA GLY A 288 -27.41 19.90 9.16
C GLY A 288 -27.97 18.86 8.19
N HIS A 289 -29.15 18.33 8.52
CA HIS A 289 -29.93 17.43 7.68
C HIS A 289 -31.07 18.20 7.02
N HIS A 290 -31.05 18.22 5.69
CA HIS A 290 -32.04 18.86 4.83
C HIS A 290 -32.76 17.79 3.99
N PRO A 291 -33.79 17.13 4.54
CA PRO A 291 -34.47 16.04 3.84
C PRO A 291 -35.13 16.54 2.54
N VAL A 292 -34.91 15.79 1.46
CA VAL A 292 -35.50 16.07 0.13
C VAL A 292 -36.92 15.51 -0.02
N ASP A 293 -37.64 15.30 1.09
CA ASP A 293 -39.00 14.75 1.15
C ASP A 293 -40.10 15.80 0.92
N GLY A 294 -39.71 17.04 0.57
CA GLY A 294 -40.62 18.16 0.34
C GLY A 294 -41.13 18.83 1.62
N SER A 295 -40.68 18.39 2.80
CA SER A 295 -41.04 19.03 4.08
C SER A 295 -40.52 20.47 4.20
N GLY A 296 -39.37 20.76 3.57
CA GLY A 296 -38.63 22.01 3.81
C GLY A 296 -37.96 22.03 5.18
N ASP A 297 -37.88 20.89 5.88
CA ASP A 297 -37.24 20.79 7.17
C ASP A 297 -35.75 21.13 7.11
N VAL A 298 -35.26 21.84 8.12
CA VAL A 298 -33.82 21.99 8.38
C VAL A 298 -33.53 21.62 9.83
N TYR A 299 -32.76 20.56 10.05
CA TYR A 299 -32.39 20.13 11.39
C TYR A 299 -30.88 20.11 11.56
N PHE A 300 -30.38 20.81 12.58
CA PHE A 300 -29.01 20.65 13.06
C PHE A 300 -28.90 19.36 13.90
N HIS A 301 -29.14 18.25 13.22
CA HIS A 301 -29.34 16.93 13.83
C HIS A 301 -28.14 16.42 14.64
N LEU A 302 -26.93 16.87 14.33
CA LEU A 302 -25.70 16.52 15.06
C LEU A 302 -25.41 17.45 16.26
N ASP A 303 -26.15 18.53 16.46
CA ASP A 303 -25.93 19.45 17.59
C ASP A 303 -25.98 18.76 18.97
N PRO A 304 -26.83 17.74 19.24
CA PRO A 304 -26.75 16.98 20.48
C PRO A 304 -25.38 16.33 20.70
N LEU A 305 -24.77 15.78 19.65
CA LEU A 305 -23.42 15.21 19.68
C LEU A 305 -22.36 16.31 19.85
N TRP A 306 -22.43 17.34 19.01
CA TRP A 306 -21.52 18.49 19.05
C TRP A 306 -21.58 19.28 20.35
N SER A 307 -22.68 19.21 21.09
CA SER A 307 -22.83 19.87 22.40
C SER A 307 -22.49 18.95 23.57
N SER A 308 -22.31 17.64 23.35
CA SER A 308 -21.95 16.69 24.41
C SER A 308 -20.63 17.05 25.06
N ALA A 309 -20.54 16.99 26.39
CA ALA A 309 -19.29 17.24 27.11
C ALA A 309 -18.19 16.20 26.80
N ASP A 310 -18.58 15.04 26.25
CA ASP A 310 -17.67 13.94 25.91
C ASP A 310 -17.07 14.06 24.50
N ILE A 311 -17.50 15.05 23.71
CA ILE A 311 -16.92 15.37 22.40
C ILE A 311 -16.03 16.62 22.53
N ASP A 312 -14.77 16.54 22.12
CA ASP A 312 -13.81 17.63 22.29
C ASP A 312 -13.70 18.59 21.09
N ALA A 313 -14.03 18.12 19.89
CA ALA A 313 -13.90 18.88 18.66
C ALA A 313 -14.98 18.49 17.64
N ILE A 314 -15.25 19.39 16.70
CA ILE A 314 -16.10 19.13 15.53
C ILE A 314 -15.19 18.63 14.41
N ALA A 315 -15.10 17.32 14.24
CA ALA A 315 -14.28 16.73 13.19
C ALA A 315 -15.06 16.59 11.88
N ILE A 316 -14.40 16.94 10.78
CA ILE A 316 -14.97 16.91 9.43
C ILE A 316 -13.98 16.25 8.47
N ASP A 317 -14.44 15.28 7.70
CA ASP A 317 -13.71 14.70 6.58
C ASP A 317 -13.90 15.61 5.36
N MET A 318 -12.90 16.46 5.11
CA MET A 318 -13.00 17.73 4.41
C MET A 318 -12.63 17.63 2.92
N TYR A 319 -13.64 17.49 2.07
CA TYR A 319 -13.48 17.33 0.62
C TYR A 319 -14.21 18.40 -0.21
N TRP A 320 -14.06 19.68 0.16
CA TRP A 320 -14.75 20.78 -0.52
C TRP A 320 -14.21 21.09 -1.91
N PRO A 321 -15.08 21.25 -2.94
CA PRO A 321 -14.64 21.72 -4.24
C PRO A 321 -14.06 23.13 -4.12
N LEU A 322 -12.85 23.31 -4.64
CA LEU A 322 -12.16 24.62 -4.71
C LEU A 322 -12.08 25.16 -6.13
N SER A 323 -12.64 24.44 -7.11
CA SER A 323 -12.67 24.88 -8.51
C SER A 323 -13.89 24.36 -9.25
N ASP A 324 -14.22 25.01 -10.36
CA ASP A 324 -15.17 24.55 -11.41
C ASP A 324 -14.51 24.70 -12.79
N TRP A 325 -13.26 24.24 -12.87
CA TRP A 325 -12.37 24.45 -14.00
C TRP A 325 -12.72 23.54 -15.18
N ARG A 326 -12.54 24.02 -16.42
CA ARG A 326 -12.82 23.28 -17.67
C ARG A 326 -11.69 23.48 -18.67
N ASP A 327 -11.69 22.69 -19.73
CA ASP A 327 -10.72 22.91 -20.81
C ASP A 327 -11.09 24.15 -21.64
N GLY A 328 -10.06 24.82 -22.17
CA GLY A 328 -10.19 26.02 -22.98
C GLY A 328 -10.38 27.31 -22.18
N GLU A 329 -10.60 28.43 -22.87
CA GLU A 329 -10.60 29.77 -22.27
C GLU A 329 -12.02 30.33 -22.05
N ALA A 330 -13.05 29.61 -22.47
CA ALA A 330 -14.43 30.11 -22.53
C ALA A 330 -15.27 29.81 -21.28
N HIS A 331 -14.72 29.12 -20.29
CA HIS A 331 -15.44 28.77 -19.06
C HIS A 331 -15.47 29.93 -18.05
N ALA A 332 -16.47 29.92 -17.17
CA ALA A 332 -16.81 31.03 -16.29
C ALA A 332 -15.63 31.50 -15.41
N ASP A 333 -14.86 30.58 -14.83
CA ASP A 333 -13.74 30.90 -13.94
C ASP A 333 -12.60 31.61 -14.66
N ARG A 334 -12.30 31.19 -15.90
CA ARG A 334 -11.30 31.83 -16.73
C ARG A 334 -11.76 33.22 -17.17
N LEU A 335 -13.03 33.35 -17.57
CA LEU A 335 -13.63 34.64 -17.91
C LEU A 335 -13.74 35.59 -16.70
N ALA A 336 -13.82 35.05 -15.48
CA ALA A 336 -13.77 35.80 -14.23
C ALA A 336 -12.36 36.28 -13.85
N GLY A 337 -11.33 35.88 -14.62
CA GLY A 337 -9.96 36.37 -14.48
C GLY A 337 -8.98 35.41 -13.80
N ALA A 338 -9.41 34.20 -13.41
CA ALA A 338 -8.48 33.21 -12.85
C ALA A 338 -7.44 32.82 -13.92
N PRO A 339 -6.13 32.93 -13.64
CA PRO A 339 -5.08 32.66 -14.62
C PRO A 339 -4.89 31.16 -14.87
N SER A 340 -5.18 30.33 -13.86
CA SER A 340 -5.00 28.88 -13.89
C SER A 340 -5.78 28.22 -12.77
N ILE A 341 -6.06 26.92 -12.90
CA ILE A 341 -6.56 26.08 -11.80
C ILE A 341 -5.55 25.97 -10.64
N TYR A 342 -4.26 26.13 -10.90
CA TYR A 342 -3.20 26.01 -9.89
C TYR A 342 -2.96 27.31 -9.10
N ASP A 343 -3.72 28.36 -9.40
CA ASP A 343 -3.57 29.67 -8.79
C ASP A 343 -4.06 29.67 -7.34
N PHE A 344 -3.22 30.14 -6.42
CA PHE A 344 -3.54 30.13 -5.00
C PHE A 344 -4.67 31.07 -4.64
N ASP A 345 -4.76 32.25 -5.27
CA ASP A 345 -5.83 33.21 -4.97
C ASP A 345 -7.18 32.67 -5.45
N TYR A 346 -7.20 31.98 -6.60
CA TYR A 346 -8.37 31.24 -7.08
C TYR A 346 -8.78 30.14 -6.10
N LEU A 347 -7.88 29.24 -5.71
CA LEU A 347 -8.21 28.12 -4.82
C LEU A 347 -8.60 28.60 -3.40
N LYS A 348 -7.83 29.51 -2.79
CA LYS A 348 -8.13 30.09 -1.47
C LYS A 348 -9.41 30.91 -1.48
N GLY A 349 -9.64 31.69 -2.54
CA GLY A 349 -10.87 32.47 -2.73
C GLY A 349 -12.12 31.59 -2.76
N ASN A 350 -11.97 30.33 -3.16
CA ASN A 350 -13.04 29.35 -3.13
C ASN A 350 -13.17 28.61 -1.79
N ILE A 351 -12.36 28.80 -0.74
CA ILE A 351 -12.59 28.11 0.55
C ILE A 351 -13.88 28.61 1.21
N PHE A 352 -14.04 29.93 1.31
CA PHE A 352 -15.30 30.60 1.71
C PHE A 352 -15.99 31.27 0.51
N GLY A 353 -16.07 30.53 -0.59
CA GLY A 353 -16.66 30.96 -1.85
C GLY A 353 -17.00 29.79 -2.78
N GLY A 354 -17.55 30.09 -3.95
CA GLY A 354 -17.79 29.09 -5.00
C GLY A 354 -18.92 28.10 -4.70
N GLU A 355 -18.82 26.88 -5.27
CA GLU A 355 -19.80 25.81 -5.08
C GLU A 355 -19.90 25.44 -3.59
N GLY A 356 -21.11 25.42 -3.03
CA GLY A 356 -21.35 25.10 -1.61
C GLY A 356 -21.28 26.27 -0.65
N HIS A 357 -20.91 27.46 -1.14
CA HIS A 357 -20.95 28.71 -0.40
C HIS A 357 -21.79 29.76 -1.12
N ASP A 358 -21.36 30.19 -2.30
CA ASP A 358 -22.03 31.24 -3.05
C ASP A 358 -23.19 30.68 -3.89
N TRP A 359 -23.00 29.49 -4.44
CA TRP A 359 -23.93 28.87 -5.38
C TRP A 359 -23.87 27.34 -5.34
N PHE A 360 -24.83 26.69 -5.99
CA PHE A 360 -24.87 25.24 -6.23
C PHE A 360 -25.43 24.95 -7.64
N TYR A 361 -25.28 23.70 -8.11
CA TYR A 361 -25.93 23.22 -9.32
C TYR A 361 -27.22 22.46 -8.98
N ALA A 362 -28.34 22.85 -9.60
CA ALA A 362 -29.63 22.20 -9.38
C ALA A 362 -29.79 20.89 -10.17
N SER A 363 -28.95 20.69 -11.20
CA SER A 363 -28.94 19.50 -12.03
C SER A 363 -27.58 19.30 -12.72
N ASP A 364 -27.34 18.11 -13.27
CA ASP A 364 -26.17 17.85 -14.12
C ASP A 364 -26.17 18.70 -15.40
N ALA A 365 -27.35 19.03 -15.93
CA ALA A 365 -27.47 19.92 -17.08
C ALA A 365 -26.98 21.34 -16.73
N ASP A 366 -27.33 21.84 -15.54
CA ASP A 366 -26.83 23.12 -15.04
C ASP A 366 -25.33 23.08 -14.79
N ARG A 367 -24.81 21.97 -14.25
CA ARG A 367 -23.36 21.76 -14.11
C ARG A 367 -22.66 21.80 -15.47
N ASN A 368 -23.20 21.14 -16.49
CA ASN A 368 -22.61 21.16 -17.84
C ASN A 368 -22.62 22.56 -18.47
N ALA A 369 -23.66 23.36 -18.21
CA ALA A 369 -23.80 24.70 -18.75
C ALA A 369 -23.15 25.82 -17.90
N GLN A 370 -22.60 25.49 -16.72
CA GLN A 370 -22.20 26.46 -15.68
C GLN A 370 -23.34 27.38 -15.22
N THR A 371 -24.58 26.88 -15.19
CA THR A 371 -25.73 27.60 -14.62
C THR A 371 -25.68 27.53 -13.08
N ARG A 372 -24.97 28.48 -12.48
CA ARG A 372 -24.75 28.56 -11.02
C ARG A 372 -25.96 29.18 -10.31
N THR A 373 -26.64 28.42 -9.46
CA THR A 373 -27.80 28.92 -8.69
C THR A 373 -27.34 29.49 -7.34
N PRO A 374 -27.58 30.76 -7.01
CA PRO A 374 -27.15 31.35 -5.74
C PRO A 374 -27.76 30.66 -4.50
N ILE A 375 -26.96 30.47 -3.46
CA ILE A 375 -27.44 29.98 -2.15
C ILE A 375 -27.94 31.17 -1.33
N THR A 376 -29.26 31.22 -1.09
CA THR A 376 -29.92 32.29 -0.32
C THR A 376 -30.92 31.71 0.68
N ASP A 377 -31.24 32.46 1.73
CA ASP A 377 -32.26 32.12 2.73
C ASP A 377 -33.49 33.06 2.66
N GLY A 378 -33.66 33.72 1.50
CA GLY A 378 -34.76 34.64 1.25
C GLY A 378 -35.03 35.62 2.40
N ALA A 379 -36.23 35.53 2.99
CA ALA A 379 -36.72 36.43 4.02
C ALA A 379 -36.01 36.31 5.38
N HIS A 380 -35.35 35.18 5.66
CA HIS A 380 -34.69 34.93 6.95
C HIS A 380 -33.24 35.41 6.98
N ALA A 381 -32.64 35.68 5.81
CA ALA A 381 -31.30 36.25 5.66
C ALA A 381 -30.16 35.50 6.40
N LYS A 382 -30.29 34.18 6.61
CA LYS A 382 -29.25 33.30 7.15
C LYS A 382 -28.82 32.24 6.13
N PRO A 383 -28.22 32.62 4.98
CA PRO A 383 -27.84 31.68 3.93
C PRO A 383 -26.84 30.61 4.39
N TRP A 384 -26.05 30.90 5.44
CA TRP A 384 -25.09 29.97 6.03
C TRP A 384 -25.71 28.64 6.49
N VAL A 385 -27.00 28.62 6.81
CA VAL A 385 -27.72 27.39 7.18
C VAL A 385 -27.70 26.36 6.03
N PHE A 386 -27.57 26.81 4.78
CA PHE A 386 -27.55 25.96 3.59
C PHE A 386 -26.16 25.82 2.95
N ARG A 387 -25.11 26.39 3.56
CA ARG A 387 -23.76 26.42 3.01
C ARG A 387 -22.85 25.45 3.76
N PHE A 388 -22.58 24.29 3.15
CA PHE A 388 -21.66 23.31 3.73
C PHE A 388 -20.19 23.79 3.80
N LYS A 389 -19.86 24.95 3.23
CA LYS A 389 -18.53 25.57 3.33
C LYS A 389 -18.45 26.69 4.35
N ASP A 390 -19.59 27.17 4.85
CA ASP A 390 -19.65 28.31 5.75
C ASP A 390 -19.47 27.88 7.21
N ILE A 391 -18.38 27.13 7.49
CA ILE A 391 -18.04 26.66 8.85
C ILE A 391 -17.89 27.84 9.81
N ARG A 392 -17.48 29.01 9.31
CA ARG A 392 -17.29 30.21 10.12
C ARG A 392 -18.61 30.75 10.64
N SER A 393 -19.62 30.87 9.79
CA SER A 393 -20.93 31.33 10.24
C SER A 393 -21.63 30.25 11.05
N TRP A 394 -21.54 28.98 10.66
CA TRP A 394 -22.07 27.86 11.44
C TRP A 394 -21.50 27.88 12.87
N TRP A 395 -20.17 27.93 13.01
CA TRP A 395 -19.49 27.90 14.30
C TRP A 395 -19.82 29.08 15.23
N ARG A 396 -20.03 30.28 14.66
CA ARG A 396 -20.27 31.53 15.44
C ARG A 396 -21.72 31.82 15.78
N ASN A 397 -22.68 31.15 15.13
CA ASN A 397 -24.08 31.50 15.29
C ASN A 397 -24.82 30.50 16.17
N GLN A 398 -25.85 31.00 16.85
CA GLN A 398 -26.80 30.13 17.53
C GLN A 398 -27.64 29.37 16.49
N HIS A 399 -27.76 28.07 16.67
CA HIS A 399 -28.51 27.20 15.76
C HIS A 399 -29.98 27.11 16.17
N PHE A 400 -30.87 27.10 15.18
CA PHE A 400 -32.32 26.96 15.34
C PHE A 400 -32.85 26.04 14.25
N ASN A 401 -33.44 24.91 14.65
CA ASN A 401 -34.11 24.02 13.71
C ASN A 401 -35.26 24.73 12.99
N ARG A 402 -35.58 24.30 11.77
CA ARG A 402 -36.65 24.86 10.94
C ARG A 402 -37.65 23.80 10.48
N PRO A 403 -38.51 23.26 11.37
CA PRO A 403 -39.57 22.35 10.96
C PRO A 403 -40.51 23.04 9.96
N GLY A 404 -40.77 22.43 8.82
CA GLY A 404 -41.57 23.00 7.74
C GLY A 404 -40.96 24.27 7.12
N GLY A 405 -39.66 24.49 7.26
CA GLY A 405 -38.95 25.68 6.79
C GLY A 405 -39.05 26.90 7.70
N ALA A 406 -39.77 26.83 8.83
CA ALA A 406 -39.94 27.94 9.76
C ALA A 406 -39.03 27.80 10.98
N GLU A 407 -38.22 28.82 11.27
CA GLU A 407 -37.30 28.83 12.42
C GLU A 407 -38.02 28.64 13.76
N ALA A 408 -37.56 27.66 14.54
CA ALA A 408 -38.08 27.34 15.86
C ALA A 408 -37.78 28.46 16.86
N ALA A 409 -38.66 28.64 17.86
CA ALA A 409 -38.48 29.66 18.90
C ALA A 409 -37.34 29.35 19.88
N THR A 410 -36.96 28.07 19.99
CA THR A 410 -35.93 27.61 20.91
C THR A 410 -34.71 27.17 20.10
N PRO A 411 -33.50 27.61 20.48
CA PRO A 411 -32.29 27.13 19.82
C PRO A 411 -32.03 25.67 20.14
N THR A 412 -31.16 25.05 19.34
CA THR A 412 -30.59 23.74 19.67
C THR A 412 -29.62 23.86 20.86
N PRO A 413 -29.11 22.74 21.40
CA PRO A 413 -28.10 22.76 22.46
C PRO A 413 -26.74 23.37 22.07
N TRP A 414 -26.49 23.63 20.78
CA TRP A 414 -25.21 24.19 20.32
C TRP A 414 -24.90 25.50 21.00
N VAL A 415 -23.68 25.63 21.51
CA VAL A 415 -23.17 26.90 22.04
C VAL A 415 -22.16 27.44 21.03
N PRO A 416 -22.38 28.66 20.49
CA PRO A 416 -21.45 29.27 19.57
C PRO A 416 -20.01 29.28 20.08
N GLU A 417 -19.08 28.99 19.18
CA GLU A 417 -17.64 29.00 19.43
C GLU A 417 -17.14 28.00 20.48
N SER A 418 -17.99 27.08 20.95
CA SER A 418 -17.69 26.25 22.13
C SER A 418 -16.60 25.20 21.94
N LYS A 419 -16.33 24.78 20.70
CA LYS A 419 -15.35 23.74 20.36
C LYS A 419 -14.56 24.06 19.10
N PRO A 420 -13.29 23.62 18.98
CA PRO A 420 -12.54 23.73 17.73
C PRO A 420 -13.07 22.79 16.67
N ILE A 421 -12.75 23.11 15.42
CA ILE A 421 -12.98 22.30 14.22
C ILE A 421 -11.68 21.62 13.84
N TRP A 422 -11.75 20.33 13.56
CA TRP A 422 -10.65 19.51 13.05
C TRP A 422 -11.00 19.03 11.64
N PHE A 423 -10.00 18.94 10.76
CA PHE A 423 -10.19 18.29 9.45
C PHE A 423 -9.52 16.92 9.53
N THR A 424 -10.33 15.88 9.79
CA THR A 424 -9.88 14.49 10.04
C THR A 424 -9.50 13.72 8.79
N GLU A 425 -9.96 14.21 7.65
CA GLU A 425 -9.44 13.92 6.32
C GLU A 425 -9.41 15.24 5.53
N LEU A 426 -8.41 15.40 4.66
CA LEU A 426 -8.27 16.56 3.78
C LEU A 426 -7.46 16.15 2.56
N GLY A 427 -7.93 16.47 1.36
CA GLY A 427 -7.15 16.25 0.15
C GLY A 427 -8.00 16.22 -1.10
N CYS A 428 -7.35 16.01 -2.24
CA CYS A 428 -8.01 15.73 -3.50
C CYS A 428 -7.20 14.67 -4.28
N PRO A 429 -7.84 13.95 -5.22
CA PRO A 429 -7.13 12.96 -6.03
C PRO A 429 -6.06 13.64 -6.90
N ALA A 430 -4.91 12.98 -7.11
CA ALA A 430 -3.82 13.49 -7.97
C ALA A 430 -4.14 13.32 -9.46
N VAL A 431 -5.24 13.92 -9.89
CA VAL A 431 -5.78 13.87 -11.24
C VAL A 431 -6.03 15.29 -11.71
N ASP A 432 -5.89 15.56 -13.01
CA ASP A 432 -6.25 16.86 -13.56
C ASP A 432 -7.67 17.25 -13.15
N LYS A 433 -7.80 18.46 -12.61
CA LYS A 433 -9.04 18.99 -12.03
C LYS A 433 -9.53 18.25 -10.77
N GLY A 434 -8.62 17.61 -10.02
CA GLY A 434 -8.93 16.98 -8.73
C GLY A 434 -9.66 17.89 -7.74
N SER A 435 -9.35 19.19 -7.76
CA SER A 435 -10.01 20.22 -6.94
C SER A 435 -11.48 20.51 -7.32
N ASN A 436 -11.97 20.03 -8.48
CA ASN A 436 -13.38 20.17 -8.88
C ASN A 436 -14.30 19.23 -8.07
N GLN A 437 -13.80 18.07 -7.66
CA GLN A 437 -14.58 17.09 -6.91
C GLN A 437 -13.64 16.27 -6.01
N PRO A 438 -13.20 16.83 -4.87
CA PRO A 438 -12.11 16.24 -4.08
C PRO A 438 -12.46 14.93 -3.38
N ASN A 439 -13.75 14.63 -3.21
CA ASN A 439 -14.24 13.47 -2.49
C ASN A 439 -14.19 12.17 -3.31
N VAL A 440 -14.02 12.24 -4.63
CA VAL A 440 -14.03 11.02 -5.48
C VAL A 440 -12.64 10.44 -5.63
N PHE A 441 -12.60 9.13 -5.82
CA PHE A 441 -11.40 8.35 -6.08
C PHE A 441 -11.67 7.35 -7.21
N ILE A 442 -10.60 6.86 -7.82
CA ILE A 442 -10.66 5.84 -8.87
C ILE A 442 -10.24 4.51 -8.25
N ASP A 443 -11.19 3.59 -8.11
CA ASP A 443 -10.98 2.22 -7.67
C ASP A 443 -11.86 1.29 -8.53
N PRO A 444 -11.33 0.69 -9.61
CA PRO A 444 -12.13 0.03 -10.63
C PRO A 444 -13.10 -1.07 -10.12
N LYS A 445 -12.85 -1.64 -8.94
CA LYS A 445 -13.75 -2.63 -8.32
C LYS A 445 -14.97 -2.02 -7.62
N SER A 446 -14.89 -0.77 -7.16
CA SER A 446 -15.93 -0.14 -6.34
C SER A 446 -17.00 0.56 -7.18
N SER A 447 -18.25 0.48 -6.72
CA SER A 447 -19.37 1.25 -7.27
C SER A 447 -19.25 2.77 -7.06
N GLU A 448 -18.35 3.22 -6.18
CA GLU A 448 -18.12 4.65 -5.91
C GLU A 448 -16.98 5.24 -6.76
N SER A 449 -16.35 4.43 -7.62
CA SER A 449 -15.25 4.87 -8.48
C SER A 449 -15.68 5.93 -9.48
N GLN A 450 -15.14 7.14 -9.33
CA GLN A 450 -15.47 8.28 -10.16
C GLN A 450 -14.24 9.15 -10.44
N THR A 451 -14.25 9.81 -11.59
CA THR A 451 -13.27 10.83 -11.95
C THR A 451 -13.82 12.21 -11.60
N PRO A 452 -12.98 13.17 -11.19
CA PRO A 452 -13.43 14.53 -10.93
C PRO A 452 -14.18 15.15 -12.12
N TYR A 453 -15.14 16.03 -11.85
CA TYR A 453 -15.92 16.68 -12.92
C TYR A 453 -15.03 17.32 -13.99
N PHE A 454 -15.31 16.98 -15.25
CA PHE A 454 -14.62 17.46 -16.46
C PHE A 454 -13.13 17.06 -16.56
N SER A 455 -12.64 16.19 -15.69
CA SER A 455 -11.29 15.64 -15.73
C SER A 455 -11.05 14.82 -17.01
N ARG A 456 -9.81 14.83 -17.50
CA ARG A 456 -9.34 13.95 -18.58
C ARG A 456 -8.71 12.66 -18.04
N THR A 457 -8.72 12.47 -16.73
CA THR A 457 -8.11 11.33 -16.03
C THR A 457 -6.60 11.22 -16.34
N THR A 458 -5.91 12.35 -16.22
CA THR A 458 -4.44 12.42 -16.32
C THR A 458 -3.85 12.71 -14.95
N ARG A 459 -2.73 12.07 -14.59
CA ARG A 459 -2.08 12.28 -13.29
C ARG A 459 -1.60 13.73 -13.17
N ASP A 460 -1.92 14.36 -12.04
CA ASP A 460 -1.54 15.74 -11.74
C ASP A 460 -1.23 15.88 -10.24
N ASP A 461 0.05 15.74 -9.89
CA ASP A 461 0.50 15.86 -8.50
C ASP A 461 0.49 17.33 -8.03
N LEU A 462 0.56 18.28 -8.97
CA LEU A 462 0.61 19.70 -8.62
C LEU A 462 -0.74 20.19 -8.12
N ILE A 463 -1.87 19.80 -8.75
CA ILE A 463 -3.19 20.25 -8.28
C ILE A 463 -3.49 19.72 -6.88
N GLN A 464 -3.11 18.47 -6.59
CA GLN A 464 -3.20 17.89 -5.24
C GLN A 464 -2.39 18.72 -4.24
N ARG A 465 -1.13 19.01 -4.55
CA ARG A 465 -0.28 19.84 -3.69
C ARG A 465 -0.88 21.22 -3.44
N ARG A 466 -1.35 21.90 -4.50
CA ARG A 466 -1.94 23.25 -4.41
C ARG A 466 -3.23 23.26 -3.60
N TYR A 467 -4.08 22.24 -3.75
CA TYR A 467 -5.29 22.08 -2.96
C TYR A 467 -4.96 22.03 -1.46
N ILE A 468 -4.04 21.14 -1.06
CA ILE A 468 -3.65 20.95 0.34
C ILE A 468 -3.00 22.23 0.90
N GLN A 469 -2.06 22.83 0.16
CA GLN A 469 -1.41 24.07 0.57
C GLN A 469 -2.40 25.23 0.75
N SER A 470 -3.42 25.32 -0.11
CA SER A 470 -4.43 26.38 -0.01
C SER A 470 -5.17 26.36 1.32
N PHE A 471 -5.47 25.18 1.88
CA PHE A 471 -6.09 25.07 3.20
C PHE A 471 -5.13 25.51 4.32
N TYR A 472 -3.88 25.05 4.28
CA TYR A 472 -2.89 25.41 5.29
C TYR A 472 -2.65 26.92 5.32
N ASP A 473 -2.33 27.52 4.16
CA ASP A 473 -2.04 28.94 4.02
C ASP A 473 -3.25 29.82 4.37
N PHE A 474 -4.48 29.32 4.17
CA PHE A 474 -5.70 30.07 4.46
C PHE A 474 -6.05 30.08 5.94
N PHE A 475 -5.85 28.98 6.67
CA PHE A 475 -6.22 28.86 8.09
C PHE A 475 -5.09 29.15 9.06
N ASP A 476 -3.82 29.02 8.67
CA ASP A 476 -2.68 29.32 9.53
C ASP A 476 -2.46 30.83 9.67
N SER A 477 -2.82 31.39 10.83
CA SER A 477 -2.62 32.81 11.15
C SER A 477 -1.15 33.22 11.26
N GLY A 478 -0.23 32.26 11.36
CA GLY A 478 1.21 32.48 11.29
C GLY A 478 1.78 32.54 9.87
N HIS A 479 1.01 32.13 8.86
CA HIS A 479 1.47 32.11 7.47
C HIS A 479 1.53 33.53 6.88
N VAL A 480 2.54 33.79 6.03
CA VAL A 480 2.77 35.13 5.43
C VAL A 480 1.61 35.57 4.54
N ASP A 481 0.93 34.61 3.91
CA ASP A 481 -0.22 34.83 3.02
C ASP A 481 -1.57 34.57 3.69
N TYR A 482 -1.62 34.64 5.02
CA TYR A 482 -2.85 34.45 5.80
C TYR A 482 -3.93 35.46 5.42
N VAL A 483 -5.15 34.96 5.22
CA VAL A 483 -6.31 35.80 4.92
C VAL A 483 -6.94 36.28 6.22
N ALA A 484 -6.68 37.52 6.62
CA ALA A 484 -7.14 38.07 7.90
C ALA A 484 -8.62 37.76 8.21
N GLY A 485 -8.86 37.04 9.31
CA GLY A 485 -10.21 36.68 9.78
C GLY A 485 -10.82 35.44 9.12
N SER A 486 -10.04 34.69 8.33
CA SER A 486 -10.41 33.35 7.84
C SER A 486 -10.53 32.34 8.99
N ASN A 487 -9.60 32.40 9.96
CA ASN A 487 -9.58 31.54 11.14
C ASN A 487 -9.70 32.37 12.42
N PRO A 488 -10.93 32.72 12.85
CA PRO A 488 -11.12 33.57 14.01
C PRO A 488 -10.83 32.87 15.35
N ALA A 489 -10.37 33.66 16.33
CA ALA A 489 -10.24 33.20 17.72
C ALA A 489 -11.62 32.94 18.37
N SER A 490 -11.67 31.94 19.26
CA SER A 490 -12.85 31.63 20.08
C SER A 490 -12.98 32.55 21.28
N SER A 491 -14.22 32.91 21.62
CA SER A 491 -14.57 33.54 22.89
C SER A 491 -14.79 32.52 24.03
N ALA A 492 -14.92 31.22 23.73
CA ALA A 492 -15.23 30.17 24.70
C ALA A 492 -14.01 29.35 25.13
N TYR A 493 -12.97 29.25 24.30
CA TYR A 493 -11.71 28.57 24.62
C TYR A 493 -10.49 29.33 24.09
N SER A 494 -9.30 28.99 24.59
CA SER A 494 -8.05 29.54 24.06
C SER A 494 -7.66 28.83 22.77
N GLY A 495 -7.90 29.45 21.62
CA GLY A 495 -7.53 28.91 20.31
C GLY A 495 -8.32 29.55 19.17
N GLU A 496 -8.04 29.10 17.96
CA GLU A 496 -8.75 29.49 16.74
C GLU A 496 -9.83 28.46 16.39
N MET A 497 -10.77 28.87 15.55
CA MET A 497 -11.90 28.06 15.09
C MET A 497 -11.45 26.73 14.49
N VAL A 498 -10.51 26.75 13.55
CA VAL A 498 -9.87 25.56 12.98
C VAL A 498 -8.54 25.36 13.67
N ASP A 499 -8.35 24.19 14.27
CA ASP A 499 -7.08 23.82 14.88
C ASP A 499 -6.13 23.27 13.80
N ILE A 500 -5.17 24.09 13.37
CA ILE A 500 -4.23 23.73 12.30
C ILE A 500 -3.32 22.54 12.66
N THR A 501 -3.22 22.17 13.94
CA THR A 501 -2.46 21.00 14.39
C THR A 501 -3.22 19.67 14.19
N HIS A 502 -4.51 19.76 13.83
CA HIS A 502 -5.42 18.66 13.54
C HIS A 502 -5.97 18.75 12.09
N LEU A 503 -5.09 19.09 11.15
CA LEU A 503 -5.31 19.01 9.71
C LEU A 503 -4.69 17.73 9.15
N TYR A 504 -5.49 16.68 9.04
CA TYR A 504 -5.04 15.37 8.59
C TYR A 504 -5.18 15.24 7.09
N VAL A 505 -4.05 15.25 6.38
CA VAL A 505 -4.07 15.05 4.93
C VAL A 505 -4.21 13.57 4.61
N TYR A 506 -5.27 13.21 3.89
CA TYR A 506 -5.48 11.85 3.40
C TYR A 506 -4.75 11.72 2.04
N THR A 507 -3.79 10.82 1.84
CA THR A 507 -3.29 9.83 2.82
C THR A 507 -1.81 9.49 2.68
N TRP A 508 -1.24 8.94 3.75
CA TRP A 508 0.09 8.33 3.80
C TRP A 508 -0.04 6.82 3.98
N ASP A 509 0.52 6.03 3.05
CA ASP A 509 0.46 4.57 3.11
C ASP A 509 1.54 4.01 4.04
N ALA A 510 1.18 2.99 4.83
CA ALA A 510 2.13 2.24 5.66
C ALA A 510 2.94 1.21 4.84
N ARG A 511 2.59 0.97 3.58
CA ARG A 511 3.43 0.23 2.63
C ARG A 511 4.48 1.18 2.05
N PRO A 512 5.78 0.81 2.07
CA PRO A 512 6.86 1.72 1.72
C PRO A 512 6.91 2.01 0.22
N TYR A 513 7.24 3.25 -0.14
CA TYR A 513 7.53 3.62 -1.53
C TYR A 513 8.99 3.24 -1.90
N PRO A 514 9.27 2.71 -3.11
CA PRO A 514 8.35 2.45 -4.22
C PRO A 514 7.76 1.03 -4.23
N ALA A 515 7.98 0.21 -3.19
CA ALA A 515 7.43 -1.15 -3.14
C ALA A 515 5.92 -1.13 -3.33
N PHE A 516 5.18 -0.31 -2.56
CA PHE A 516 3.88 0.17 -3.00
C PHE A 516 4.09 1.48 -3.77
N PRO A 517 3.54 1.63 -4.99
CA PRO A 517 2.51 0.81 -5.62
C PRO A 517 2.99 -0.31 -6.56
N LEU A 518 4.28 -0.59 -6.65
CA LEU A 518 4.84 -1.39 -7.76
C LEU A 518 4.84 -2.91 -7.56
N ALA A 519 4.81 -3.42 -6.33
CA ALA A 519 4.79 -4.85 -5.99
C ALA A 519 3.37 -5.44 -6.15
N LEU A 520 2.89 -5.46 -7.41
CA LEU A 520 1.53 -5.89 -7.77
C LEU A 520 1.28 -7.40 -7.63
N ASP A 521 2.34 -8.18 -7.43
CA ASP A 521 2.30 -9.58 -7.03
C ASP A 521 1.93 -9.75 -5.54
N VAL A 522 2.18 -8.73 -4.73
CA VAL A 522 1.81 -8.68 -3.31
C VAL A 522 0.46 -7.96 -3.13
N TRP A 523 0.29 -6.79 -3.73
CA TRP A 523 -0.89 -5.94 -3.52
C TRP A 523 -1.70 -5.73 -4.81
N SER A 524 -3.02 -5.89 -4.71
CA SER A 524 -3.93 -5.79 -5.87
C SER A 524 -4.32 -4.37 -6.25
N ASP A 525 -4.18 -3.42 -5.33
CA ASP A 525 -4.67 -2.04 -5.39
C ASP A 525 -3.61 -1.01 -5.81
N GLY A 526 -2.41 -1.44 -6.21
CA GLY A 526 -1.34 -0.52 -6.62
C GLY A 526 -1.72 0.41 -7.78
N GLY A 527 -2.63 -0.01 -8.66
CA GLY A 527 -3.16 0.85 -9.72
C GLY A 527 -3.92 2.08 -9.23
N ASN A 528 -4.48 2.03 -8.02
CA ASN A 528 -5.26 3.14 -7.44
C ASN A 528 -4.35 4.29 -7.00
N TRP A 529 -3.07 4.02 -6.70
CA TRP A 529 -2.12 5.06 -6.29
C TRP A 529 -2.00 6.16 -7.34
N GLU A 530 -1.94 5.83 -8.63
CA GLU A 530 -1.69 6.77 -9.73
C GLU A 530 -2.66 7.96 -9.73
N PHE A 531 -3.92 7.74 -9.33
CA PHE A 531 -4.98 8.74 -9.39
C PHE A 531 -5.61 9.04 -8.03
N GLY A 532 -5.22 8.34 -6.97
CA GLY A 532 -5.79 8.57 -5.64
C GLY A 532 -5.10 9.67 -4.85
N HIS A 533 -5.50 9.77 -3.58
CA HIS A 533 -5.08 10.80 -2.63
C HIS A 533 -3.71 10.57 -1.98
N TRP A 534 -3.06 9.46 -2.27
CA TRP A 534 -1.76 9.11 -1.69
C TRP A 534 -0.70 10.20 -1.90
N LEU A 535 0.00 10.55 -0.82
CA LEU A 535 1.15 11.45 -0.80
C LEU A 535 2.49 10.70 -0.85
N THR A 536 2.49 9.42 -0.43
CA THR A 536 3.68 8.56 -0.39
C THR A 536 4.33 8.49 -1.78
N GLY A 537 5.61 8.85 -1.87
CA GLY A 537 6.35 8.96 -3.13
C GLY A 537 6.14 10.25 -3.94
N ARG A 538 5.18 11.11 -3.56
CA ARG A 538 4.88 12.38 -4.26
C ARG A 538 5.26 13.61 -3.47
N ALA A 539 5.03 13.59 -2.16
CA ALA A 539 5.23 14.75 -1.29
C ALA A 539 6.68 15.27 -1.29
N ALA A 540 7.64 14.35 -1.46
CA ALA A 540 9.07 14.65 -1.51
C ALA A 540 9.49 15.40 -2.79
N GLY A 541 8.69 15.32 -3.86
CA GLY A 541 8.92 16.08 -5.08
C GLY A 541 8.63 17.58 -4.91
N GLY A 542 9.21 18.38 -5.79
CA GLY A 542 9.15 19.85 -5.75
C GLY A 542 8.35 20.46 -6.90
N PRO A 543 7.59 21.55 -6.68
CA PRO A 543 7.04 22.31 -7.79
C PRO A 543 8.17 23.00 -8.57
N VAL A 544 8.11 22.95 -9.90
CA VAL A 544 9.06 23.61 -10.82
C VAL A 544 9.39 25.07 -10.43
N PRO A 545 8.42 25.96 -10.09
CA PRO A 545 8.75 27.33 -9.67
C PRO A 545 9.69 27.41 -8.46
N ALA A 546 9.55 26.50 -7.49
CA ALA A 546 10.42 26.49 -6.30
C ALA A 546 11.84 26.02 -6.65
N VAL A 547 11.97 25.04 -7.55
CA VAL A 547 13.28 24.55 -8.02
C VAL A 547 14.01 25.63 -8.81
N VAL A 548 13.32 26.32 -9.74
CA VAL A 548 13.89 27.45 -10.50
C VAL A 548 14.32 28.58 -9.57
N ALA A 549 13.49 28.93 -8.59
CA ALA A 549 13.81 29.96 -7.60
C ALA A 549 15.04 29.56 -6.77
N GLN A 550 15.11 28.32 -6.31
CA GLN A 550 16.24 27.80 -5.55
C GLN A 550 17.54 27.87 -6.35
N ILE A 551 17.53 27.43 -7.61
CA ILE A 551 18.69 27.53 -8.51
C ILE A 551 19.14 29.00 -8.64
N LEU A 552 18.24 29.94 -8.89
CA LEU A 552 18.62 31.35 -9.04
C LEU A 552 19.19 31.94 -7.75
N ASN A 553 18.61 31.58 -6.59
CA ASN A 553 19.10 31.99 -5.28
C ASN A 553 20.53 31.46 -5.02
N ASP A 554 20.77 30.17 -5.29
CA ASP A 554 22.08 29.54 -5.08
C ASP A 554 23.18 30.16 -5.93
N TYR A 555 22.83 30.67 -7.12
CA TYR A 555 23.73 31.40 -8.01
C TYR A 555 23.76 32.92 -7.77
N GLY A 556 23.05 33.43 -6.76
CA GLY A 556 23.10 34.82 -6.32
C GLY A 556 22.26 35.81 -7.13
N PHE A 557 21.25 35.35 -7.88
CA PHE A 557 20.29 36.23 -8.55
C PHE A 557 19.18 36.65 -7.59
N ALA A 558 18.91 37.96 -7.49
CA ALA A 558 17.88 38.51 -6.60
C ALA A 558 16.67 39.14 -7.34
N ARG A 559 16.76 39.30 -8.67
CA ARG A 559 15.75 39.99 -9.50
C ARG A 559 15.12 39.01 -10.48
N TYR A 560 14.27 38.13 -9.98
CA TYR A 560 13.54 37.16 -10.79
C TYR A 560 12.13 36.91 -10.22
N SER A 561 11.26 36.32 -11.05
CA SER A 561 9.98 35.77 -10.61
C SER A 561 9.64 34.51 -11.39
N ALA A 562 9.55 33.39 -10.68
CA ALA A 562 9.11 32.11 -11.22
C ALA A 562 7.61 31.84 -10.98
N ALA A 563 6.84 32.82 -10.48
CA ALA A 563 5.48 32.61 -9.99
C ALA A 563 4.49 32.12 -11.06
N GLN A 564 4.74 32.41 -12.34
CA GLN A 564 3.89 31.96 -13.45
C GLN A 564 4.17 30.51 -13.88
N LEU A 565 5.22 29.87 -13.35
CA LEU A 565 5.51 28.48 -13.66
C LEU A 565 4.62 27.52 -12.88
N THR A 566 4.15 26.53 -13.60
CA THR A 566 3.50 25.33 -13.07
C THR A 566 4.34 24.10 -13.39
N GLY A 567 3.98 22.96 -12.82
CA GLY A 567 4.63 21.68 -13.00
C GLY A 567 5.22 21.14 -11.70
N HIS A 568 5.50 19.84 -11.70
CA HIS A 568 6.07 19.09 -10.59
C HIS A 568 7.19 18.19 -11.10
N LEU A 569 8.19 17.94 -10.26
CA LEU A 569 9.27 17.01 -10.53
C LEU A 569 9.68 16.27 -9.26
N ASP A 570 10.02 14.99 -9.38
CA ASP A 570 10.37 14.15 -8.24
C ASP A 570 11.76 14.50 -7.71
N GLY A 571 12.66 14.95 -8.58
CA GLY A 571 14.00 15.40 -8.19
C GLY A 571 14.80 16.04 -9.33
N TYR A 572 15.81 16.84 -9.00
CA TYR A 572 16.71 17.48 -9.96
C TYR A 572 18.14 17.49 -9.42
N VAL A 573 19.12 17.10 -10.24
CA VAL A 573 20.52 16.92 -9.81
C VAL A 573 21.45 17.90 -10.53
N ILE A 574 22.21 18.67 -9.75
CA ILE A 574 23.38 19.44 -10.21
C ILE A 574 24.62 18.77 -9.61
N ASP A 575 25.29 17.92 -10.39
CA ASP A 575 26.43 17.09 -9.95
C ASP A 575 27.80 17.66 -10.35
N ARG A 576 27.82 18.76 -11.11
CA ARG A 576 29.02 19.40 -11.63
C ARG A 576 28.88 20.92 -11.64
N ILE A 577 30.02 21.59 -11.70
CA ILE A 577 30.07 23.06 -11.86
C ILE A 577 29.50 23.41 -13.24
N MET A 578 28.48 24.26 -13.25
CA MET A 578 27.85 24.80 -14.46
C MET A 578 27.33 26.21 -14.17
N SER A 579 26.84 26.91 -15.18
CA SER A 579 26.17 28.20 -15.02
C SER A 579 24.68 28.02 -14.67
N ALA A 580 24.05 29.04 -14.05
CA ALA A 580 22.60 29.04 -13.81
C ALA A 580 21.79 28.81 -15.10
N ARG A 581 22.27 29.38 -16.23
CA ARG A 581 21.66 29.16 -17.54
C ARG A 581 21.70 27.69 -17.96
N GLU A 582 22.84 27.03 -17.83
CA GLU A 582 22.98 25.61 -18.20
C GLU A 582 22.10 24.70 -17.33
N ALA A 583 21.97 24.99 -16.03
CA ALA A 583 21.03 24.29 -15.17
C ALA A 583 19.59 24.48 -15.66
N LEU A 584 19.16 25.73 -15.86
CA LEU A 584 17.79 26.06 -16.27
C LEU A 584 17.42 25.54 -17.66
N GLN A 585 18.34 25.50 -18.62
CA GLN A 585 18.06 25.03 -19.99
C GLN A 585 17.50 23.61 -20.04
N SER A 586 17.94 22.73 -19.14
CA SER A 586 17.40 21.37 -19.04
C SER A 586 15.93 21.36 -18.58
N LEU A 587 15.56 22.28 -17.69
CA LEU A 587 14.19 22.47 -17.21
C LEU A 587 13.31 23.18 -18.25
N GLU A 588 13.83 24.19 -18.96
CA GLU A 588 13.16 24.88 -20.07
C GLU A 588 12.77 23.88 -21.19
N LEU A 589 13.62 22.87 -21.44
CA LEU A 589 13.33 21.80 -22.40
C LEU A 589 12.31 20.80 -21.86
N ALA A 590 12.46 20.34 -20.62
CA ALA A 590 11.59 19.31 -20.03
C ALA A 590 10.16 19.83 -19.74
N PHE A 591 10.05 21.07 -19.26
CA PHE A 591 8.79 21.67 -18.83
C PHE A 591 8.25 22.73 -19.80
N PHE A 592 8.90 22.93 -20.95
CA PHE A 592 8.42 23.81 -22.03
C PHE A 592 8.13 25.26 -21.62
N PHE A 593 9.01 25.86 -20.82
CA PHE A 593 8.95 27.29 -20.52
C PHE A 593 10.14 28.05 -21.11
N ASP A 594 9.98 29.37 -21.22
CA ASP A 594 11.03 30.27 -21.65
C ASP A 594 11.34 31.28 -20.53
N SER A 595 12.61 31.69 -20.45
CA SER A 595 13.05 32.82 -19.63
C SER A 595 13.13 34.10 -20.46
N TYR A 596 12.64 35.21 -19.91
CA TYR A 596 12.65 36.52 -20.56
C TYR A 596 12.84 37.65 -19.54
N GLU A 597 13.20 38.84 -20.01
CA GLU A 597 13.29 40.02 -19.16
C GLU A 597 11.99 40.82 -19.31
N SER A 598 11.40 41.19 -18.16
CA SER A 598 10.25 42.09 -18.10
C SER A 598 10.26 42.85 -16.77
N GLY A 599 10.13 44.17 -16.84
CA GLY A 599 10.11 45.05 -15.67
C GLY A 599 11.41 45.04 -14.84
N GLY A 600 12.55 44.71 -15.44
CA GLY A 600 13.84 44.53 -14.78
C GLY A 600 13.92 43.26 -13.93
N LEU A 601 13.08 42.25 -14.22
CA LEU A 601 13.10 40.92 -13.61
C LEU A 601 13.34 39.86 -14.68
N ILE A 602 14.05 38.80 -14.31
CA ILE A 602 14.03 37.54 -15.07
C ILE A 602 12.70 36.84 -14.77
N GLN A 603 11.82 36.78 -15.75
CA GLN A 603 10.53 36.10 -15.67
C GLN A 603 10.55 34.79 -16.45
N PHE A 604 9.63 33.90 -16.10
CA PHE A 604 9.50 32.59 -16.71
C PHE A 604 8.05 32.34 -17.08
N LYS A 605 7.79 31.89 -18.30
CA LYS A 605 6.43 31.62 -18.79
C LYS A 605 6.38 30.36 -19.63
N HIS A 606 5.38 29.52 -19.37
CA HIS A 606 5.11 28.32 -20.15
C HIS A 606 4.74 28.66 -21.59
N ARG A 607 5.27 27.89 -22.54
CA ARG A 607 4.95 28.03 -23.97
C ARG A 607 3.48 27.68 -24.17
N GLY A 608 2.79 28.48 -24.98
CA GLY A 608 1.38 28.24 -25.31
C GLY A 608 0.38 28.74 -24.25
N VAL A 609 0.82 29.27 -23.11
CA VAL A 609 -0.05 29.81 -22.06
C VAL A 609 -0.32 31.30 -22.26
N GLY A 610 -1.54 31.75 -21.94
CA GLY A 610 -1.91 33.18 -21.91
C GLY A 610 -2.84 33.65 -23.02
N GLY A 611 -3.28 32.76 -23.91
CA GLY A 611 -4.14 33.11 -25.05
C GLY A 611 -3.43 33.98 -26.10
N THR A 612 -4.14 34.35 -27.18
CA THR A 612 -3.60 35.24 -28.21
C THR A 612 -3.62 36.69 -27.72
N ALA A 613 -2.44 37.26 -27.43
CA ALA A 613 -2.26 38.61 -26.94
C ALA A 613 -2.59 39.69 -27.99
N ALA A 614 -2.34 39.41 -29.27
CA ALA A 614 -2.71 40.31 -30.36
C ALA A 614 -3.04 39.55 -31.66
N GLN A 615 -4.08 40.00 -32.35
CA GLN A 615 -4.33 39.65 -33.74
C GLN A 615 -3.77 40.79 -34.62
N LEU A 616 -2.87 40.44 -35.52
CA LEU A 616 -2.10 41.38 -36.34
C LEU A 616 -2.43 41.19 -37.82
N ILE A 617 -2.75 42.29 -38.48
CA ILE A 617 -2.88 42.37 -39.95
C ILE A 617 -1.77 43.24 -40.53
N ALA A 618 -1.65 43.29 -41.86
CA ALA A 618 -0.63 44.10 -42.53
C ALA A 618 -0.62 45.58 -42.06
N ASP A 619 -1.79 46.18 -41.87
CA ASP A 619 -1.93 47.58 -41.44
C ASP A 619 -1.42 47.83 -40.01
N ASP A 620 -1.21 46.79 -39.19
CA ASP A 620 -0.64 46.91 -37.85
C ASP A 620 0.89 46.94 -37.85
N LEU A 621 1.54 46.64 -38.99
CA LEU A 621 2.99 46.49 -39.10
C LEU A 621 3.68 47.79 -39.56
N VAL A 622 4.97 47.92 -39.27
CA VAL A 622 5.79 49.07 -39.69
C VAL A 622 6.43 48.79 -41.06
N ASP A 623 6.08 49.61 -42.05
CA ASP A 623 6.80 49.69 -43.32
C ASP A 623 8.16 50.39 -43.09
N ARG A 624 9.24 49.62 -43.22
CA ARG A 624 10.63 50.09 -43.06
C ARG A 624 11.27 50.56 -44.37
N GLY A 625 10.48 50.77 -45.41
CA GLY A 625 10.91 51.29 -46.71
C GLY A 625 11.11 50.21 -47.77
N ARG A 626 11.34 50.66 -49.01
CA ARG A 626 11.28 49.86 -50.26
C ARG A 626 12.22 48.65 -50.37
N GLU A 627 13.19 48.50 -49.47
CA GLU A 627 14.16 47.39 -49.48
C GLU A 627 13.84 46.30 -48.44
N ARG A 628 12.81 46.47 -47.61
CA ARG A 628 12.38 45.48 -46.61
C ARG A 628 10.90 45.15 -46.81
N GLU A 629 10.60 43.87 -46.89
CA GLU A 629 9.21 43.40 -46.88
C GLU A 629 8.56 43.72 -45.53
N LEU A 630 7.24 43.90 -45.54
CA LEU A 630 6.45 44.24 -44.35
C LEU A 630 6.54 43.13 -43.28
N PHE A 631 6.61 41.87 -43.74
CA PHE A 631 6.94 40.70 -42.95
C PHE A 631 7.65 39.66 -43.82
N GLU A 632 8.43 38.79 -43.19
CA GLU A 632 9.09 37.64 -43.82
C GLU A 632 8.64 36.36 -43.12
N VAL A 633 8.11 35.38 -43.86
CA VAL A 633 7.79 34.05 -43.32
C VAL A 633 8.71 33.01 -43.96
N THR A 634 9.58 32.43 -43.15
CA THR A 634 10.49 31.34 -43.55
C THR A 634 9.97 30.01 -43.05
N ARG A 635 9.89 29.00 -43.92
CA ARG A 635 9.52 27.63 -43.57
C ARG A 635 10.71 26.69 -43.70
N GLY A 636 11.08 26.03 -42.61
CA GLY A 636 12.18 25.05 -42.55
C GLY A 636 11.91 23.82 -43.43
N GLN A 637 12.99 23.21 -43.95
CA GLN A 637 12.88 22.03 -44.81
C GLN A 637 12.58 20.78 -43.98
N GLU A 638 11.77 19.86 -44.53
CA GLU A 638 11.35 18.64 -43.83
C GLU A 638 12.54 17.78 -43.36
N THR A 639 13.60 17.69 -44.17
CA THR A 639 14.84 16.94 -43.91
C THR A 639 15.69 17.53 -42.79
N GLU A 640 15.42 18.76 -42.36
CA GLU A 640 16.11 19.42 -41.25
C GLU A 640 15.40 19.17 -39.91
N LEU A 641 14.15 18.68 -39.93
CA LEU A 641 13.34 18.39 -38.75
C LEU A 641 13.62 16.97 -38.23
N PRO A 642 13.46 16.68 -36.92
CA PRO A 642 13.72 15.37 -36.37
C PRO A 642 12.67 14.31 -36.78
N LEU A 643 13.11 13.12 -37.16
CA LEU A 643 12.27 11.92 -37.27
C LEU A 643 11.86 11.42 -35.88
N SER A 644 12.80 11.44 -34.93
CA SER A 644 12.57 11.04 -33.55
C SER A 644 13.29 11.94 -32.54
N ALA A 645 12.72 11.98 -31.33
CA ALA A 645 13.25 12.68 -30.18
C ALA A 645 13.51 11.65 -29.07
N LYS A 646 14.75 11.59 -28.58
CA LYS A 646 15.18 10.70 -27.50
C LYS A 646 15.51 11.52 -26.26
N LEU A 647 14.86 11.21 -25.16
CA LEU A 647 15.07 11.87 -23.87
C LEU A 647 15.65 10.85 -22.88
N THR A 648 16.79 11.19 -22.29
CA THR A 648 17.42 10.44 -21.21
C THR A 648 17.15 11.14 -19.88
N TYR A 649 16.73 10.37 -18.87
CA TYR A 649 16.28 10.85 -17.56
C TYR A 649 16.71 9.88 -16.44
N ILE A 650 16.45 10.23 -15.19
CA ILE A 650 16.68 9.37 -14.02
C ILE A 650 15.32 8.78 -13.60
N ASP A 651 15.21 7.46 -13.54
CA ASP A 651 13.96 6.79 -13.15
C ASP A 651 13.95 6.49 -11.66
N GLY A 652 13.16 7.27 -10.89
CA GLY A 652 13.05 7.13 -9.44
C GLY A 652 12.43 5.79 -8.99
N ASN A 653 11.70 5.10 -9.87
CA ASN A 653 11.03 3.84 -9.56
C ASN A 653 11.92 2.60 -9.80
N THR A 654 13.07 2.77 -10.46
CA THR A 654 14.00 1.66 -10.78
C THR A 654 15.37 1.90 -10.17
N GLU A 655 15.41 2.16 -8.86
CA GLU A 655 16.65 2.41 -8.10
C GLU A 655 17.46 3.61 -8.63
N TYR A 656 16.77 4.65 -9.12
CA TYR A 656 17.40 5.85 -9.69
C TYR A 656 18.36 5.56 -10.86
N ARG A 657 18.10 4.50 -11.63
CA ARG A 657 18.89 4.18 -12.83
C ARG A 657 18.61 5.18 -13.95
N GLN A 658 19.62 5.39 -14.80
CA GLN A 658 19.44 6.18 -16.01
C GLN A 658 18.58 5.41 -17.03
N ALA A 659 17.54 6.05 -17.53
CA ALA A 659 16.60 5.48 -18.50
C ALA A 659 16.42 6.40 -19.71
N ALA A 660 15.86 5.86 -20.80
CA ALA A 660 15.61 6.63 -22.02
C ALA A 660 14.27 6.27 -22.66
N VAL A 661 13.61 7.28 -23.24
CA VAL A 661 12.38 7.17 -24.02
C VAL A 661 12.59 7.72 -25.43
N GLU A 662 11.78 7.28 -26.38
CA GLU A 662 11.81 7.74 -27.76
C GLU A 662 10.40 8.02 -28.27
N ALA A 663 10.17 9.24 -28.75
CA ALA A 663 9.02 9.58 -29.58
C ALA A 663 9.46 9.58 -31.04
N ARG A 664 8.65 9.03 -31.95
CA ARG A 664 9.00 8.89 -33.37
C ARG A 664 7.80 9.14 -34.29
N ARG A 665 8.03 9.86 -35.40
CA ARG A 665 7.06 10.00 -36.49
C ARG A 665 7.08 8.80 -37.42
N LEU A 666 5.90 8.34 -37.86
CA LEU A 666 5.74 7.17 -38.71
C LEU A 666 5.90 7.45 -40.22
N ALA A 667 5.61 8.67 -40.68
CA ALA A 667 5.56 9.01 -42.10
C ALA A 667 6.21 10.37 -42.40
N VAL A 668 7.54 10.42 -42.43
CA VAL A 668 8.34 11.59 -42.84
C VAL A 668 9.57 11.14 -43.62
N ARG A 669 10.17 12.03 -44.41
CA ARG A 669 11.40 11.73 -45.18
C ARG A 669 12.70 12.00 -44.41
N SER A 670 12.61 12.56 -43.21
CA SER A 670 13.77 12.82 -42.36
C SER A 670 14.31 11.54 -41.73
N GLU A 671 15.62 11.49 -41.51
CA GLU A 671 16.32 10.44 -40.75
C GLU A 671 16.99 10.99 -39.47
N ARG A 672 16.79 12.27 -39.17
CA ARG A 672 17.47 12.94 -38.04
C ARG A 672 16.90 12.47 -36.70
N VAL A 673 17.77 12.27 -35.73
CA VAL A 673 17.40 11.99 -34.34
C VAL A 673 17.86 13.15 -33.46
N SER A 674 16.92 13.75 -32.73
CA SER A 674 17.24 14.73 -31.67
C SER A 674 17.41 14.00 -30.35
N THR A 675 18.47 14.31 -29.60
CA THR A 675 18.77 13.68 -28.32
C THR A 675 18.96 14.74 -27.24
N ALA A 676 18.34 14.55 -26.07
CA ALA A 676 18.55 15.38 -24.89
C ALA A 676 18.73 14.49 -23.65
N SER A 677 19.56 14.95 -22.72
CA SER A 677 19.73 14.33 -21.40
C SER A 677 19.33 15.35 -20.35
N VAL A 678 18.34 15.03 -19.54
CA VAL A 678 17.85 15.89 -18.45
C VAL A 678 18.20 15.24 -17.12
N PRO A 679 18.87 15.93 -16.19
CA PRO A 679 19.21 15.37 -14.87
C PRO A 679 18.01 15.49 -13.91
N VAL A 680 16.85 15.08 -14.39
CA VAL A 680 15.56 15.15 -13.68
C VAL A 680 15.14 13.73 -13.33
N VAL A 681 14.74 13.52 -12.08
CA VAL A 681 14.06 12.32 -11.61
C VAL A 681 12.59 12.45 -11.96
N MET A 682 12.07 11.50 -12.72
CA MET A 682 10.66 11.47 -13.13
C MET A 682 10.22 10.06 -13.49
N ALA A 683 8.90 9.84 -13.54
CA ALA A 683 8.33 8.60 -14.04
C ALA A 683 8.46 8.46 -15.57
N GLN A 684 8.50 7.23 -16.06
CA GLN A 684 8.60 6.92 -17.50
C GLN A 684 7.49 7.58 -18.34
N ALA A 685 6.24 7.61 -17.84
CA ALA A 685 5.12 8.23 -18.56
C ALA A 685 5.32 9.75 -18.73
N GLN A 686 5.84 10.44 -17.72
CA GLN A 686 6.16 11.87 -17.79
C GLN A 686 7.27 12.12 -18.83
N ALA A 687 8.35 11.33 -18.78
CA ALA A 687 9.45 11.44 -19.75
C ALA A 687 8.96 11.22 -21.20
N GLN A 688 8.10 10.23 -21.42
CA GLN A 688 7.56 9.91 -22.74
C GLN A 688 6.64 11.03 -23.26
N ALA A 689 5.76 11.58 -22.41
CA ALA A 689 4.93 12.72 -22.77
C ALA A 689 5.79 13.94 -23.16
N MET A 690 6.87 14.22 -22.42
CA MET A 690 7.84 15.27 -22.77
C MET A 690 8.52 15.00 -24.12
N ALA A 691 8.95 13.76 -24.39
CA ALA A 691 9.55 13.43 -25.69
C ALA A 691 8.58 13.62 -26.87
N GLU A 692 7.29 13.30 -26.67
CA GLU A 692 6.22 13.48 -27.66
C GLU A 692 5.94 14.97 -27.92
N SER A 693 5.74 15.76 -26.87
CA SER A 693 5.55 17.22 -26.98
C SER A 693 6.77 17.90 -27.60
N TRP A 694 7.99 17.50 -27.23
CA TRP A 694 9.22 18.05 -27.82
C TRP A 694 9.33 17.74 -29.32
N LEU A 695 9.03 16.50 -29.72
CA LEU A 695 9.00 16.13 -31.14
C LEU A 695 7.94 16.94 -31.89
N GLN A 696 6.73 17.07 -31.34
CA GLN A 696 5.67 17.81 -31.99
C GLN A 696 5.99 19.30 -32.08
N GLU A 697 6.49 19.92 -31.01
CA GLU A 697 6.95 21.31 -30.99
C GLU A 697 8.01 21.56 -32.06
N ALA A 698 9.01 20.68 -32.21
CA ALA A 698 10.05 20.84 -33.22
C ALA A 698 9.49 20.91 -34.65
N TRP A 699 8.40 20.18 -34.92
CA TRP A 699 7.70 20.22 -36.21
C TRP A 699 6.77 21.41 -36.36
N THR A 700 6.06 21.77 -35.29
CA THR A 700 5.14 22.91 -35.29
C THR A 700 5.91 24.22 -35.41
N ALA A 701 7.07 24.36 -34.77
CA ALA A 701 7.94 25.54 -34.80
C ALA A 701 8.78 25.70 -36.09
N ARG A 702 8.44 24.97 -37.16
CA ARG A 702 9.16 25.01 -38.44
C ARG A 702 9.01 26.32 -39.20
N GLN A 703 7.97 27.11 -38.93
CA GLN A 703 7.77 28.42 -39.56
C GLN A 703 8.28 29.52 -38.63
N ARG A 704 9.06 30.44 -39.19
CA ARG A 704 9.57 31.64 -38.52
C ARG A 704 8.99 32.85 -39.22
N ALA A 705 8.58 33.84 -38.46
CA ALA A 705 8.09 35.12 -38.97
C ALA A 705 8.98 36.25 -38.42
N ALA A 706 9.40 37.16 -39.28
CA ALA A 706 10.10 38.38 -38.90
C ALA A 706 9.29 39.60 -39.38
N PHE A 707 9.00 40.53 -38.48
CA PHE A 707 8.21 41.73 -38.77
C PHE A 707 8.54 42.85 -37.77
N ALA A 708 8.04 44.05 -38.02
CA ALA A 708 8.23 45.20 -37.12
C ALA A 708 6.89 45.78 -36.67
N LEU A 709 6.79 46.17 -35.40
CA LEU A 709 5.59 46.77 -34.81
C LEU A 709 5.83 48.22 -34.35
N PRO A 710 4.79 49.07 -34.41
CA PRO A 710 4.89 50.45 -33.96
C PRO A 710 4.96 50.53 -32.42
N PRO A 711 5.48 51.64 -31.85
CA PRO A 711 5.50 51.86 -30.40
C PRO A 711 4.14 51.77 -29.69
N SER A 712 3.02 51.95 -30.40
CA SER A 712 1.68 51.76 -29.85
C SER A 712 1.38 50.32 -29.39
N ARG A 713 2.18 49.34 -29.84
CA ARG A 713 2.11 47.93 -29.44
C ARG A 713 3.17 47.57 -28.38
N MET A 714 3.64 48.55 -27.59
CA MET A 714 4.76 48.34 -26.65
C MET A 714 4.52 47.26 -25.59
N ALA A 715 3.26 46.93 -25.28
CA ALA A 715 2.90 45.94 -24.27
C ALA A 715 3.21 44.49 -24.66
N LEU A 716 3.50 44.21 -25.95
CA LEU A 716 3.94 42.89 -26.37
C LEU A 716 5.38 42.66 -25.94
N GLU A 717 5.62 41.49 -25.35
CA GLU A 717 6.91 41.04 -24.83
C GLU A 717 7.33 39.72 -25.49
N PRO A 718 8.61 39.31 -25.40
CA PRO A 718 9.00 37.94 -25.71
C PRO A 718 8.10 36.94 -24.98
N THR A 719 7.88 35.76 -25.58
CA THR A 719 6.97 34.69 -25.13
C THR A 719 5.47 34.90 -25.38
N ASP A 720 5.02 36.12 -25.71
CA ASP A 720 3.61 36.35 -26.04
C ASP A 720 3.19 35.66 -27.34
N LEU A 721 1.93 35.21 -27.35
CA LEU A 721 1.31 34.60 -28.52
C LEU A 721 0.60 35.69 -29.33
N VAL A 722 0.92 35.78 -30.61
CA VAL A 722 0.24 36.66 -31.57
C VAL A 722 -0.26 35.84 -32.74
N SER A 723 -1.27 36.31 -33.44
CA SER A 723 -1.65 35.75 -34.72
C SER A 723 -1.36 36.75 -35.83
N LEU A 724 -0.69 36.33 -36.89
CA LEU A 724 -0.38 37.18 -38.04
C LEU A 724 -1.20 36.70 -39.24
N GLN A 725 -1.98 37.61 -39.83
CA GLN A 725 -2.68 37.35 -41.08
C GLN A 725 -1.71 37.44 -42.26
N VAL A 726 -1.44 36.31 -42.90
CA VAL A 726 -0.60 36.18 -44.09
C VAL A 726 -1.49 35.69 -45.24
N GLU A 727 -1.78 36.58 -46.19
CA GLU A 727 -2.75 36.33 -47.26
C GLU A 727 -4.12 35.89 -46.69
N ASN A 728 -4.57 34.67 -47.00
CA ASN A 728 -5.82 34.07 -46.53
C ASN A 728 -5.63 33.12 -45.32
N GLN A 729 -4.46 33.13 -44.68
CA GLN A 729 -4.15 32.26 -43.54
C GLN A 729 -3.82 33.09 -42.29
N THR A 730 -4.30 32.62 -41.14
CA THR A 730 -3.93 33.16 -39.83
C THR A 730 -2.86 32.27 -39.23
N LEU A 731 -1.66 32.80 -39.04
CA LEU A 731 -0.53 32.05 -38.49
C LEU A 731 -0.40 32.33 -36.99
N PRO A 732 -0.61 31.33 -36.11
CA PRO A 732 -0.32 31.47 -34.69
C PRO A 732 1.20 31.47 -34.47
N LEU A 733 1.69 32.45 -33.73
CA LEU A 733 3.10 32.75 -33.55
C LEU A 733 3.41 33.05 -32.08
N ARG A 734 4.55 32.58 -31.58
CA ARG A 734 5.14 32.99 -30.30
C ARG A 734 6.34 33.88 -30.56
N ILE A 735 6.39 35.06 -29.94
CA ILE A 735 7.53 35.96 -30.03
C ILE A 735 8.74 35.33 -29.32
N VAL A 736 9.88 35.21 -30.02
CA VAL A 736 11.11 34.59 -29.49
C VAL A 736 12.25 35.57 -29.29
N GLU A 737 12.34 36.59 -30.14
CA GLU A 737 13.35 37.65 -30.03
C GLU A 737 12.67 39.00 -30.29
N MET A 738 13.10 40.02 -29.55
CA MET A 738 12.65 41.39 -29.71
C MET A 738 13.85 42.32 -29.67
N ARG A 739 13.90 43.28 -30.60
CA ARG A 739 14.86 44.39 -30.58
C ARG A 739 14.09 45.69 -30.57
N GLU A 740 14.28 46.48 -29.51
CA GLU A 740 13.61 47.76 -29.34
C GLU A 740 14.48 48.91 -29.84
N GLY A 741 13.98 49.67 -30.81
CA GLY A 741 14.59 50.87 -31.36
C GLY A 741 13.55 51.97 -31.59
N ALA A 742 13.51 52.55 -32.79
CA ALA A 742 12.44 53.47 -33.19
C ALA A 742 11.10 52.72 -33.43
N ASP A 743 11.22 51.47 -33.86
CA ASP A 743 10.20 50.44 -34.03
C ASP A 743 10.61 49.17 -33.27
N LYS A 744 9.68 48.24 -33.04
CA LYS A 744 9.92 46.95 -32.39
C LYS A 744 10.14 45.88 -33.44
N GLU A 745 11.39 45.48 -33.67
CA GLU A 745 11.69 44.34 -34.55
C GLU A 745 11.46 43.03 -33.78
N LEU A 746 10.68 42.13 -34.38
CA LEU A 746 10.28 40.87 -33.77
C LEU A 746 10.69 39.68 -34.64
N GLU A 747 11.21 38.65 -34.00
CA GLU A 747 11.21 37.30 -34.55
C GLU A 747 10.24 36.44 -33.76
N ALA A 748 9.41 35.70 -34.47
CA ALA A 748 8.42 34.80 -33.90
C ALA A 748 8.47 33.42 -34.57
N ARG A 749 8.02 32.39 -33.84
CA ARG A 749 7.94 31.02 -34.33
C ARG A 749 6.52 30.51 -34.28
N SER A 750 6.13 29.70 -35.26
CA SER A 750 4.83 29.05 -35.24
C SER A 750 4.66 28.16 -34.01
N ILE A 751 3.46 28.15 -33.46
CA ILE A 751 3.14 27.44 -32.22
C ILE A 751 1.72 26.90 -32.27
N GLU A 752 1.52 25.72 -31.68
CA GLU A 752 0.21 25.12 -31.43
C GLU A 752 0.14 24.91 -29.92
N PRO A 753 -0.61 25.75 -29.16
CA PRO A 753 -0.69 25.64 -27.71
C PRO A 753 -1.11 24.25 -27.19
N GLU A 754 -1.95 23.55 -27.96
CA GLU A 754 -2.45 22.20 -27.62
C GLU A 754 -1.34 21.15 -27.44
N VAL A 755 -0.16 21.36 -28.04
CA VAL A 755 1.01 20.46 -27.94
C VAL A 755 1.53 20.33 -26.51
N PHE A 756 1.33 21.36 -25.69
CA PHE A 756 1.80 21.43 -24.31
C PHE A 756 0.74 20.96 -23.30
N THR A 757 -0.40 20.44 -23.78
CA THR A 757 -1.40 19.85 -22.90
C THR A 757 -0.95 18.46 -22.42
N ALA A 758 -1.28 18.12 -21.18
CA ALA A 758 -0.90 16.83 -20.59
C ALA A 758 -1.40 15.65 -21.43
N LEU A 759 -0.48 14.77 -21.83
CA LEU A 759 -0.76 13.56 -22.60
C LEU A 759 -0.88 12.37 -21.66
N ARG A 760 -1.84 11.49 -21.94
CA ARG A 760 -1.93 10.19 -21.28
C ARG A 760 -0.99 9.21 -21.97
N THR A 761 0.05 8.79 -21.27
CA THR A 761 0.97 7.76 -21.75
C THR A 761 0.77 6.45 -20.98
N PRO A 762 0.78 5.28 -21.65
CA PRO A 762 0.76 4.00 -20.95
C PRO A 762 1.99 3.82 -20.05
N LEU A 763 1.78 3.42 -18.81
CA LEU A 763 2.85 3.06 -17.88
C LEU A 763 3.50 1.73 -18.30
N ARG A 764 4.83 1.65 -18.15
CA ARG A 764 5.58 0.39 -18.20
C ARG A 764 6.28 0.20 -16.86
N ASN A 765 5.71 -0.62 -16.00
CA ASN A 765 6.30 -0.93 -14.70
C ASN A 765 7.29 -2.09 -14.86
N ALA A 766 8.48 -1.93 -14.30
CA ALA A 766 9.37 -3.06 -14.07
C ALA A 766 8.88 -3.84 -12.84
N PRO A 767 8.98 -5.18 -12.83
CA PRO A 767 8.73 -5.94 -11.60
C PRO A 767 9.70 -5.50 -10.52
N GLN A 768 9.21 -5.22 -9.32
CA GLN A 768 10.05 -5.01 -8.14
C GLN A 768 10.57 -6.36 -7.66
N SER A 769 11.83 -6.42 -7.25
CA SER A 769 12.33 -7.57 -6.48
C SER A 769 12.05 -7.34 -5.00
N THR A 770 11.31 -8.24 -4.37
CA THR A 770 11.18 -8.26 -2.92
C THR A 770 12.46 -8.79 -2.27
N PRO A 771 12.89 -8.24 -1.12
CA PRO A 771 14.02 -8.78 -0.38
C PRO A 771 13.78 -10.23 0.03
N ALA A 772 14.83 -11.05 0.06
CA ALA A 772 14.75 -12.39 0.62
C ALA A 772 14.59 -12.31 2.15
N VAL A 773 13.48 -12.83 2.65
CA VAL A 773 13.21 -12.95 4.08
C VAL A 773 13.29 -14.43 4.46
N PHE A 774 14.08 -14.72 5.50
CA PHE A 774 14.41 -16.09 5.87
C PHE A 774 13.54 -16.53 7.04
N GLY A 775 12.63 -17.46 6.76
CA GLY A 775 11.87 -18.10 7.81
C GLY A 775 12.57 -19.23 8.57
N GLN A 776 11.79 -20.19 9.07
CA GLN A 776 12.30 -21.35 9.81
C GLN A 776 12.69 -22.47 8.84
N ALA A 777 13.85 -23.08 9.06
CA ALA A 777 14.32 -24.20 8.25
C ALA A 777 13.65 -25.51 8.68
N LEU A 778 13.34 -26.40 7.74
CA LEU A 778 13.10 -27.81 8.05
C LEU A 778 14.42 -28.46 8.41
N ALA A 779 14.43 -29.30 9.45
CA ALA A 779 15.61 -30.06 9.83
C ALA A 779 15.30 -31.53 10.15
N ALA A 780 16.21 -32.42 9.74
CA ALA A 780 16.23 -33.81 10.15
C ALA A 780 17.52 -34.08 10.94
N PHE A 781 17.37 -34.62 12.14
CA PHE A 781 18.45 -35.17 12.96
C PHE A 781 18.39 -36.69 12.79
N MET A 782 19.45 -37.26 12.23
CA MET A 782 19.48 -38.66 11.82
C MET A 782 20.67 -39.36 12.47
N ASP A 783 20.41 -40.38 13.28
CA ASP A 783 21.45 -41.28 13.74
C ASP A 783 21.55 -42.43 12.73
N LEU A 784 22.54 -42.36 11.86
CA LEU A 784 22.71 -43.29 10.73
C LEU A 784 23.93 -44.19 10.97
N PRO A 785 23.92 -45.42 10.42
CA PRO A 785 25.11 -46.26 10.39
C PRO A 785 26.18 -45.65 9.47
N LEU A 786 27.36 -46.27 9.43
CA LEU A 786 28.37 -45.97 8.41
C LEU A 786 27.85 -46.39 7.04
N LEU A 787 27.89 -45.48 6.06
CA LEU A 787 27.38 -45.73 4.70
C LEU A 787 28.53 -45.89 3.72
N ARG A 788 29.56 -45.05 3.81
CA ARG A 788 30.73 -45.02 2.91
C ARG A 788 31.98 -45.63 3.56
N GLY A 789 32.05 -45.65 4.88
CA GLY A 789 33.18 -46.15 5.68
C GLY A 789 34.27 -45.12 5.96
N ASP A 790 34.16 -43.88 5.45
CA ASP A 790 35.08 -42.76 5.70
C ASP A 790 34.53 -41.74 6.70
N GLU A 791 33.33 -42.00 7.23
CA GLU A 791 32.62 -41.09 8.14
C GLU A 791 33.08 -41.26 9.60
N VAL A 792 32.82 -40.24 10.42
CA VAL A 792 33.07 -40.31 11.87
C VAL A 792 32.08 -41.28 12.50
N THR A 793 32.58 -42.38 13.07
CA THR A 793 31.77 -43.56 13.41
C THR A 793 30.71 -43.35 14.49
N HIS A 794 30.89 -42.36 15.36
CA HIS A 794 29.97 -42.05 16.47
C HIS A 794 29.11 -40.80 16.21
N ALA A 795 29.37 -40.05 15.14
CA ALA A 795 28.68 -38.80 14.86
C ALA A 795 27.39 -39.05 14.07
N GLY A 796 26.29 -38.45 14.53
CA GLY A 796 25.05 -38.39 13.77
C GLY A 796 25.12 -37.40 12.61
N TYR A 797 24.01 -37.32 11.87
CA TYR A 797 23.84 -36.45 10.71
C TYR A 797 22.73 -35.44 10.94
N VAL A 798 22.88 -34.29 10.28
CA VAL A 798 21.83 -33.29 10.13
C VAL A 798 21.59 -32.98 8.66
N ALA A 799 20.33 -32.75 8.32
CA ALA A 799 19.88 -32.27 7.02
C ALA A 799 19.04 -31.02 7.25
N ALA A 800 19.13 -30.04 6.36
CA ALA A 800 18.28 -28.86 6.42
C ALA A 800 17.78 -28.43 5.05
N TYR A 801 16.57 -27.88 5.03
CA TYR A 801 16.02 -27.19 3.87
C TYR A 801 15.29 -25.91 4.30
N GLN A 802 15.40 -24.89 3.46
CA GLN A 802 14.67 -23.64 3.60
C GLN A 802 14.55 -22.97 2.23
N SER A 803 13.41 -22.32 1.95
CA SER A 803 13.23 -21.46 0.78
C SER A 803 12.69 -20.09 1.20
N PRO A 804 13.37 -18.97 0.87
CA PRO A 804 14.66 -18.89 0.15
C PRO A 804 15.84 -19.49 0.95
N TRP A 805 16.84 -20.03 0.24
CA TRP A 805 18.02 -20.62 0.89
C TRP A 805 18.96 -19.54 1.46
N PRO A 806 19.30 -19.56 2.76
CA PRO A 806 20.09 -18.50 3.40
C PRO A 806 21.62 -18.60 3.15
N GLY A 807 22.05 -19.45 2.22
CA GLY A 807 23.46 -19.78 1.99
C GLY A 807 23.93 -20.94 2.87
N ALA A 808 23.61 -20.95 4.17
CA ALA A 808 23.78 -22.11 5.04
C ALA A 808 22.83 -22.07 6.25
N VAL A 809 22.45 -23.26 6.74
CA VAL A 809 21.75 -23.44 8.02
C VAL A 809 22.76 -23.95 9.05
N ALA A 810 22.90 -23.22 10.15
CA ALA A 810 23.81 -23.55 11.23
C ALA A 810 23.08 -24.33 12.33
N PHE A 811 23.72 -25.37 12.85
CA PHE A 811 23.25 -26.18 13.97
C PHE A 811 24.14 -25.93 15.18
N TYR A 812 23.55 -25.30 16.18
CA TYR A 812 24.17 -24.99 17.46
C TYR A 812 23.72 -25.99 18.53
N ARG A 813 24.56 -26.20 19.54
CA ARG A 813 24.30 -27.12 20.65
C ARG A 813 24.70 -26.49 21.99
N SER A 814 23.93 -26.74 23.05
CA SER A 814 24.31 -26.44 24.43
C SER A 814 23.77 -27.48 25.42
N PRO A 815 24.50 -27.83 26.50
CA PRO A 815 23.94 -28.59 27.62
C PRO A 815 22.90 -27.81 28.44
N GLU A 816 22.89 -26.48 28.32
CA GLU A 816 21.95 -25.58 29.00
C GLU A 816 21.07 -24.85 27.97
N SER A 817 20.25 -23.89 28.42
CA SER A 817 19.48 -23.00 27.55
C SER A 817 20.27 -21.79 27.02
N THR A 818 21.56 -21.69 27.36
CA THR A 818 22.47 -20.62 26.93
C THR A 818 23.85 -21.20 26.60
N GLY A 819 24.77 -20.42 26.01
CA GLY A 819 26.14 -20.91 25.73
C GLY A 819 26.25 -21.83 24.52
N PHE A 820 25.39 -21.63 23.53
CA PHE A 820 25.34 -22.41 22.29
C PHE A 820 26.63 -22.31 21.46
N VAL A 821 27.11 -23.46 20.96
CA VAL A 821 28.27 -23.56 20.05
C VAL A 821 27.89 -24.27 18.75
N VAL A 822 28.44 -23.83 17.62
CA VAL A 822 28.19 -24.46 16.30
C VAL A 822 28.78 -25.86 16.29
N LYS A 823 27.96 -26.86 15.89
CA LYS A 823 28.36 -28.27 15.74
C LYS A 823 28.21 -28.81 14.33
N ALA A 824 27.40 -28.18 13.48
CA ALA A 824 27.34 -28.52 12.06
C ALA A 824 26.86 -27.31 11.23
N LEU A 825 27.20 -27.34 9.93
CA LEU A 825 26.71 -26.42 8.93
C LEU A 825 26.15 -27.21 7.75
N ALA A 826 24.87 -27.05 7.45
CA ALA A 826 24.29 -27.49 6.19
C ALA A 826 24.52 -26.39 5.15
N THR A 827 25.49 -26.57 4.26
CA THR A 827 25.91 -25.56 3.26
C THR A 827 25.13 -25.64 1.95
N ALA A 828 24.33 -26.68 1.78
CA ALA A 828 23.43 -26.87 0.64
C ALA A 828 22.06 -27.37 1.15
N PRO A 829 20.96 -27.04 0.45
CA PRO A 829 19.64 -27.57 0.79
C PRO A 829 19.61 -29.08 0.56
N ALA A 830 19.20 -29.84 1.57
CA ALA A 830 18.98 -31.28 1.44
C ALA A 830 17.60 -31.56 0.84
N THR A 831 17.49 -32.61 0.02
CA THR A 831 16.20 -33.10 -0.50
C THR A 831 15.43 -33.78 0.62
N LEU A 832 14.39 -33.08 1.13
CA LEU A 832 13.52 -33.55 2.21
C LEU A 832 12.11 -33.84 1.67
N GLY A 833 11.37 -34.67 2.38
CA GLY A 833 9.96 -34.92 2.11
C GLY A 833 9.28 -35.73 3.19
N VAL A 834 8.06 -36.16 2.90
CA VAL A 834 7.26 -37.03 3.77
C VAL A 834 6.61 -38.16 2.97
N SER A 835 6.38 -39.31 3.61
CA SER A 835 5.57 -40.38 3.03
C SER A 835 4.11 -39.96 2.92
N GLU A 836 3.42 -40.34 1.84
CA GLU A 836 1.97 -40.09 1.67
C GLU A 836 1.12 -41.34 1.93
N GLN A 837 1.74 -42.49 2.12
CA GLN A 837 1.06 -43.76 2.38
C GLN A 837 1.83 -44.62 3.38
N GLU A 838 1.14 -45.62 3.92
CA GLU A 838 1.76 -46.65 4.74
C GLU A 838 2.83 -47.41 3.95
N PHE A 839 4.01 -47.56 4.54
CA PHE A 839 5.14 -48.28 3.95
C PHE A 839 5.48 -49.49 4.81
N PHE A 840 5.29 -50.68 4.25
CA PHE A 840 5.38 -51.94 4.99
C PHE A 840 6.80 -52.52 4.97
N PHE A 841 7.02 -53.48 5.87
CA PHE A 841 8.26 -54.24 5.94
C PHE A 841 8.53 -54.97 4.61
N GLY A 842 9.79 -54.97 4.19
CA GLY A 842 10.25 -55.59 2.95
C GLY A 842 11.30 -56.68 3.17
N PRO A 843 11.64 -57.48 2.15
CA PRO A 843 12.74 -58.41 2.25
C PRO A 843 14.09 -57.69 2.39
N ALA A 844 14.93 -58.14 3.32
CA ALA A 844 16.34 -57.73 3.39
C ALA A 844 17.20 -58.55 2.39
N SER A 845 18.33 -57.98 1.96
CA SER A 845 19.35 -58.65 1.11
C SER A 845 18.89 -59.11 -0.29
N ARG A 846 17.76 -58.60 -0.78
CA ARG A 846 17.29 -58.79 -2.16
C ARG A 846 16.39 -57.63 -2.58
N PHE A 847 16.13 -57.51 -3.88
CA PHE A 847 15.17 -56.52 -4.39
C PHE A 847 13.77 -56.74 -3.85
N ASP A 848 13.21 -55.69 -3.27
CA ASP A 848 11.80 -55.54 -2.96
C ASP A 848 11.08 -54.94 -4.17
N ARG A 849 10.35 -55.78 -4.89
CA ARG A 849 9.53 -55.37 -6.04
C ARG A 849 8.04 -55.28 -5.71
N ALA A 850 7.67 -55.51 -4.45
CA ALA A 850 6.28 -55.56 -4.02
C ALA A 850 5.84 -54.26 -3.35
N ASN A 851 6.70 -53.68 -2.51
CA ASN A 851 6.39 -52.41 -1.86
C ASN A 851 6.69 -51.21 -2.76
N ILE A 852 5.88 -50.17 -2.62
CA ILE A 852 6.08 -48.85 -3.22
C ILE A 852 6.15 -47.84 -2.09
N CYS A 853 7.19 -47.01 -2.08
CA CYS A 853 7.26 -45.88 -1.16
C CYS A 853 6.79 -44.63 -1.92
N ARG A 854 5.61 -44.11 -1.58
CA ARG A 854 5.12 -42.85 -2.15
C ARG A 854 5.52 -41.70 -1.24
N VAL A 855 6.29 -40.76 -1.78
CA VAL A 855 6.82 -39.62 -1.04
C VAL A 855 6.49 -38.32 -1.75
N ARG A 856 6.11 -37.30 -0.97
CA ARG A 856 6.01 -35.92 -1.43
C ARG A 856 7.23 -35.17 -0.93
N LEU A 857 7.98 -34.60 -1.86
CA LEU A 857 9.16 -33.80 -1.56
C LEU A 857 8.76 -32.36 -1.22
N ASP A 858 9.53 -31.78 -0.30
CA ASP A 858 9.48 -30.36 0.02
C ASP A 858 10.41 -29.55 -0.90
N ASN A 859 11.43 -30.21 -1.48
CA ASN A 859 12.29 -29.69 -2.54
C ASN A 859 12.97 -30.80 -3.34
N GLY A 860 13.63 -30.41 -4.43
CA GLY A 860 14.47 -31.31 -5.22
C GLY A 860 13.66 -32.21 -6.15
N GLU A 861 14.37 -33.06 -6.88
CA GLU A 861 13.80 -34.03 -7.81
C GLU A 861 14.45 -35.39 -7.60
N LEU A 862 13.68 -36.47 -7.77
CA LEU A 862 14.21 -37.84 -7.75
C LEU A 862 14.24 -38.41 -9.17
N GLN A 863 15.27 -39.21 -9.47
CA GLN A 863 15.47 -39.80 -10.78
C GLN A 863 15.75 -41.30 -10.67
N SER A 864 15.28 -42.05 -11.67
CA SER A 864 15.58 -43.48 -11.80
C SER A 864 17.06 -43.69 -12.17
N VAL A 865 17.65 -44.76 -11.65
CA VAL A 865 19.04 -45.14 -11.91
C VAL A 865 19.12 -46.54 -12.50
N THR A 866 20.24 -46.86 -13.16
CA THR A 866 20.52 -48.23 -13.58
C THR A 866 20.75 -49.14 -12.37
N GLU A 867 20.48 -50.43 -12.51
CA GLU A 867 20.77 -51.43 -11.45
C GLU A 867 22.23 -51.38 -10.98
N LEU A 868 23.18 -51.20 -11.91
CA LEU A 868 24.59 -51.08 -11.57
C LEU A 868 24.89 -49.83 -10.73
N ALA A 869 24.28 -48.69 -11.05
CA ALA A 869 24.45 -47.46 -10.28
C ALA A 869 23.82 -47.60 -8.88
N LEU A 870 22.66 -48.25 -8.79
CA LEU A 870 22.01 -48.56 -7.51
C LEU A 870 22.93 -49.41 -6.62
N LEU A 871 23.47 -50.51 -7.15
CA LEU A 871 24.41 -51.38 -6.43
C LEU A 871 25.73 -50.66 -6.11
N GLY A 872 26.07 -49.58 -6.82
CA GLY A 872 27.18 -48.68 -6.52
C GLY A 872 26.86 -47.61 -5.46
N GLY A 873 25.70 -47.66 -4.81
CA GLY A 873 25.30 -46.74 -3.73
C GLY A 873 24.43 -45.56 -4.17
N ALA A 874 24.02 -45.47 -5.44
CA ALA A 874 23.14 -44.40 -5.89
C ALA A 874 21.73 -44.52 -5.25
N ASN A 875 20.98 -43.41 -5.26
CA ASN A 875 19.61 -43.34 -4.75
C ASN A 875 19.44 -43.83 -3.30
N THR A 876 20.43 -43.56 -2.45
CA THR A 876 20.37 -43.87 -1.02
C THR A 876 19.52 -42.84 -0.29
N VAL A 877 18.55 -43.32 0.48
CA VAL A 877 17.55 -42.51 1.18
C VAL A 877 17.33 -43.04 2.59
N ALA A 878 16.82 -42.19 3.48
CA ALA A 878 16.42 -42.57 4.83
C ALA A 878 14.94 -42.23 5.07
N ILE A 879 14.22 -43.12 5.75
CA ILE A 879 12.85 -42.88 6.22
C ILE A 879 12.72 -43.16 7.72
N GLU A 880 12.09 -42.24 8.44
CA GLU A 880 11.93 -42.33 9.89
C GLU A 880 10.74 -43.21 10.27
N ASN A 881 10.94 -44.14 11.20
CA ASN A 881 9.85 -44.94 11.76
C ASN A 881 9.22 -44.26 13.00
N THR A 882 8.17 -44.85 13.55
CA THR A 882 7.44 -44.30 14.71
C THR A 882 8.24 -44.31 16.03
N ALA A 883 9.33 -45.06 16.10
CA ALA A 883 10.25 -45.07 17.24
C ALA A 883 11.34 -43.98 17.13
N GLY A 884 11.42 -43.28 15.99
CA GLY A 884 12.46 -42.29 15.70
C GLY A 884 13.75 -42.88 15.12
N ASP A 885 13.77 -44.18 14.83
CA ASP A 885 14.89 -44.81 14.12
C ASP A 885 14.74 -44.61 12.61
N TRP A 886 15.87 -44.56 11.90
CA TRP A 886 15.91 -44.36 10.46
C TRP A 886 16.20 -45.67 9.72
N GLU A 887 15.31 -46.05 8.81
CA GLU A 887 15.63 -47.08 7.81
C GLU A 887 16.36 -46.43 6.65
N VAL A 888 17.57 -46.91 6.34
CA VAL A 888 18.26 -46.58 5.09
C VAL A 888 17.87 -47.59 4.03
N PHE A 889 17.44 -47.11 2.87
CA PHE A 889 17.12 -47.95 1.72
C PHE A 889 17.53 -47.27 0.41
N GLN A 890 17.47 -48.01 -0.70
CA GLN A 890 17.70 -47.46 -2.04
C GLN A 890 16.54 -47.79 -2.97
N PHE A 891 16.38 -46.99 -4.04
CA PHE A 891 15.34 -47.21 -5.05
C PHE A 891 15.92 -47.13 -6.47
N GLN A 892 15.51 -48.05 -7.34
CA GLN A 892 15.92 -48.02 -8.74
C GLN A 892 15.04 -47.10 -9.58
N GLU A 893 13.72 -47.16 -9.37
CA GLU A 893 12.74 -46.43 -10.18
C GLU A 893 12.09 -45.32 -9.35
N ALA A 894 12.05 -44.11 -9.90
CA ALA A 894 11.27 -42.99 -9.38
C ALA A 894 10.31 -42.50 -10.46
N THR A 895 9.01 -42.59 -10.18
CA THR A 895 7.95 -42.13 -11.08
C THR A 895 7.25 -40.92 -10.48
N LEU A 896 7.28 -39.77 -11.16
CA LEU A 896 6.54 -38.58 -10.75
C LEU A 896 5.04 -38.81 -11.02
N VAL A 897 4.23 -38.86 -9.95
CA VAL A 897 2.79 -39.16 -10.03
C VAL A 897 1.90 -37.93 -9.78
N ALA A 898 2.44 -36.90 -9.13
CA ALA A 898 1.82 -35.59 -8.92
C ALA A 898 2.92 -34.52 -8.70
N PRO A 899 2.61 -33.20 -8.66
CA PRO A 899 3.61 -32.17 -8.36
C PRO A 899 4.41 -32.49 -7.08
N SER A 900 5.72 -32.59 -7.22
CA SER A 900 6.66 -32.99 -6.15
C SER A 900 6.40 -34.35 -5.48
N THR A 901 5.51 -35.20 -6.02
CA THR A 901 5.19 -36.52 -5.46
C THR A 901 5.68 -37.64 -6.35
N TYR A 902 6.48 -38.54 -5.77
CA TYR A 902 7.11 -39.66 -6.46
C TYR A 902 6.68 -41.01 -5.86
N GLU A 903 6.51 -42.00 -6.74
CA GLU A 903 6.48 -43.41 -6.35
C GLU A 903 7.86 -44.03 -6.57
N LEU A 904 8.43 -44.55 -5.49
CA LEU A 904 9.72 -45.23 -5.49
C LEU A 904 9.49 -46.74 -5.46
N SER A 905 10.09 -47.46 -6.41
CA SER A 905 9.92 -48.90 -6.56
C SER A 905 11.25 -49.59 -6.89
N VAL A 906 11.24 -50.93 -6.83
CA VAL A 906 12.42 -51.78 -6.97
C VAL A 906 13.48 -51.38 -5.93
N LEU A 907 13.17 -51.68 -4.67
CA LEU A 907 13.86 -51.15 -3.51
C LEU A 907 14.92 -52.14 -2.98
N LEU A 908 16.00 -51.61 -2.41
CA LEU A 908 16.94 -52.35 -1.56
C LEU A 908 16.76 -51.86 -0.13
N ARG A 909 16.11 -52.68 0.70
CA ARG A 909 15.63 -52.32 2.05
C ARG A 909 16.69 -52.58 3.13
N GLY A 910 16.60 -51.88 4.25
CA GLY A 910 17.42 -52.11 5.46
C GLY A 910 18.93 -52.08 5.23
N GLN A 911 19.43 -51.18 4.39
CA GLN A 911 20.85 -51.06 4.05
C GLN A 911 21.70 -50.72 5.28
N ALA A 912 22.98 -51.09 5.25
CA ALA A 912 23.94 -50.80 6.32
C ALA A 912 23.47 -51.19 7.74
N GLY A 913 22.70 -52.29 7.86
CA GLY A 913 22.29 -52.84 9.16
C GLY A 913 21.03 -52.22 9.77
N THR A 914 20.25 -51.44 9.00
CA THR A 914 19.01 -50.81 9.49
C THR A 914 17.78 -51.71 9.34
N GLU A 915 17.92 -53.04 9.21
CA GLU A 915 16.78 -53.94 9.02
C GLU A 915 15.80 -53.90 10.21
N LYS A 916 16.31 -53.62 11.41
CA LYS A 916 15.48 -53.47 12.62
C LYS A 916 14.69 -52.16 12.65
N ALA A 917 15.06 -51.17 11.85
CA ALA A 917 14.35 -49.89 11.74
C ALA A 917 13.16 -49.97 10.77
N MET A 918 13.04 -51.04 9.96
CA MET A 918 11.88 -51.25 9.09
C MET A 918 10.58 -51.36 9.91
N GLY A 919 9.70 -50.36 9.80
CA GLY A 919 8.37 -50.38 10.40
C GLY A 919 7.37 -51.23 9.60
N SER A 920 6.32 -51.72 10.26
CA SER A 920 5.23 -52.47 9.61
C SER A 920 3.86 -52.09 10.17
N PRO A 921 3.23 -51.01 9.68
CA PRO A 921 3.75 -50.06 8.69
C PRO A 921 4.61 -48.96 9.31
N VAL A 922 5.45 -48.31 8.51
CA VAL A 922 5.79 -46.90 8.68
C VAL A 922 4.58 -46.10 8.20
N PRO A 923 3.93 -45.28 9.04
CA PRO A 923 2.71 -44.57 8.65
C PRO A 923 2.98 -43.47 7.60
N ALA A 924 1.91 -42.99 6.97
CA ALA A 924 1.96 -41.75 6.21
C ALA A 924 2.40 -40.57 7.12
N GLY A 925 3.10 -39.60 6.54
CA GLY A 925 3.69 -38.46 7.26
C GLY A 925 5.09 -38.71 7.82
N ALA A 926 5.68 -39.89 7.58
CA ALA A 926 7.05 -40.20 8.00
C ALA A 926 8.07 -39.35 7.23
N ARG A 927 9.07 -38.80 7.94
CA ARG A 927 10.12 -37.98 7.33
C ARG A 927 10.98 -38.80 6.39
N PHE A 928 11.28 -38.23 5.23
CA PHE A 928 12.10 -38.81 4.18
C PHE A 928 13.26 -37.86 3.85
N VAL A 929 14.46 -38.42 3.71
CA VAL A 929 15.68 -37.67 3.39
C VAL A 929 16.46 -38.38 2.28
N PHE A 930 16.84 -37.66 1.24
CA PHE A 930 17.82 -38.15 0.28
C PHE A 930 19.24 -37.95 0.84
N LEU A 931 20.04 -39.01 0.82
CA LEU A 931 21.37 -39.01 1.44
C LEU A 931 22.44 -38.75 0.39
N ASP A 932 22.85 -37.47 0.27
CA ASP A 932 23.90 -37.02 -0.65
C ASP A 932 24.92 -36.08 0.06
N SER A 933 25.60 -35.20 -0.67
CA SER A 933 26.54 -34.25 -0.09
C SER A 933 25.90 -33.10 0.70
N ALA A 934 24.58 -32.94 0.67
CA ALA A 934 23.87 -31.89 1.40
C ALA A 934 23.61 -32.24 2.87
N VAL A 935 23.76 -33.50 3.27
CA VAL A 935 23.73 -33.92 4.68
C VAL A 935 25.11 -33.77 5.34
N ALA A 936 25.14 -33.30 6.58
CA ALA A 936 26.38 -33.01 7.31
C ALA A 936 26.47 -33.82 8.61
N GLN A 937 27.66 -34.35 8.94
CA GLN A 937 27.91 -34.94 10.25
C GLN A 937 28.05 -33.87 11.33
N VAL A 938 27.55 -34.16 12.53
CA VAL A 938 27.71 -33.28 13.68
C VAL A 938 29.08 -33.47 14.34
N ASP A 939 29.71 -32.38 14.76
CA ASP A 939 30.91 -32.42 15.60
C ASP A 939 30.53 -32.86 17.02
N MET A 940 30.85 -34.12 17.32
CA MET A 940 30.53 -34.81 18.56
C MET A 940 31.72 -35.69 18.98
N THR A 941 31.90 -35.89 20.29
CA THR A 941 32.86 -36.88 20.84
C THR A 941 32.14 -38.15 21.31
N VAL A 942 32.88 -39.25 21.49
CA VAL A 942 32.30 -40.53 21.96
C VAL A 942 31.65 -40.41 23.33
N ASP A 943 32.19 -39.57 24.23
CA ASP A 943 31.64 -39.35 25.58
C ASP A 943 30.30 -38.60 25.59
N GLU A 944 29.87 -38.07 24.44
CA GLU A 944 28.62 -37.32 24.29
C GLU A 944 27.46 -38.17 23.76
N ILE A 945 27.70 -39.45 23.49
CA ILE A 945 26.67 -40.41 23.08
C ILE A 945 25.59 -40.53 24.16
N ALA A 946 24.33 -40.58 23.72
CA ALA A 946 23.14 -40.68 24.56
C ALA A 946 22.96 -39.55 25.58
N LEU A 947 23.71 -38.45 25.46
CA LEU A 947 23.48 -37.23 26.22
C LEU A 947 22.50 -36.32 25.48
N ASP A 948 21.43 -35.93 26.17
CA ASP A 948 20.49 -34.95 25.65
C ASP A 948 21.11 -33.55 25.66
N PHE A 949 21.11 -32.91 24.49
CA PHE A 949 21.52 -31.53 24.34
C PHE A 949 20.40 -30.68 23.76
N ASN A 950 20.36 -29.41 24.14
CA ASN A 950 19.53 -28.41 23.46
C ASN A 950 20.22 -28.04 22.15
N TRP A 951 19.55 -28.29 21.04
CA TRP A 951 19.97 -27.87 19.72
C TRP A 951 19.20 -26.63 19.31
N LYS A 952 19.87 -25.73 18.61
CA LYS A 952 19.24 -24.59 17.98
C LYS A 952 19.72 -24.47 16.54
N TYR A 953 18.82 -24.29 15.59
CA TYR A 953 19.19 -24.25 14.17
C TYR A 953 18.43 -23.21 13.37
N GLY A 954 19.10 -22.63 12.39
CA GLY A 954 18.54 -21.53 11.59
C GLY A 954 19.55 -20.89 10.63
N PRO A 955 19.13 -19.84 9.89
CA PRO A 955 19.96 -19.12 8.92
C PRO A 955 21.26 -18.59 9.55
N ILE A 956 22.42 -18.89 8.95
CA ILE A 956 23.71 -18.39 9.46
C ILE A 956 23.85 -16.86 9.38
N SER A 957 23.10 -16.23 8.47
CA SER A 957 23.09 -14.78 8.25
C SER A 957 22.32 -13.99 9.31
N ARG A 958 21.64 -14.67 10.25
CA ARG A 958 20.84 -14.07 11.31
C ARG A 958 21.43 -14.38 12.69
N ASP A 959 21.12 -13.52 13.65
CA ASP A 959 21.49 -13.74 15.05
C ASP A 959 20.79 -14.99 15.62
N ILE A 960 21.47 -15.73 16.51
CA ILE A 960 20.94 -16.96 17.12
C ILE A 960 19.66 -16.73 17.96
N GLY A 961 19.41 -15.49 18.41
CA GLY A 961 18.18 -15.09 19.09
C GLY A 961 17.01 -14.76 18.15
N HIS A 962 17.23 -14.75 16.83
CA HIS A 962 16.21 -14.42 15.84
C HIS A 962 15.10 -15.48 15.78
N ALA A 963 13.87 -15.06 15.44
CA ALA A 963 12.69 -15.94 15.39
C ALA A 963 12.73 -17.04 14.31
N SER A 964 13.65 -16.91 13.35
CA SER A 964 13.94 -17.93 12.33
C SER A 964 14.65 -19.17 12.89
N PHE A 965 15.19 -19.08 14.12
CA PHE A 965 15.82 -20.22 14.78
C PHE A 965 14.79 -21.09 15.50
N GLN A 966 14.98 -22.40 15.41
CA GLN A 966 14.17 -23.40 16.12
C GLN A 966 15.01 -24.12 17.16
N ASP A 967 14.39 -24.44 18.30
CA ASP A 967 14.98 -25.23 19.38
C ASP A 967 14.52 -26.69 19.32
N GLN A 968 15.42 -27.63 19.63
CA GLN A 968 15.08 -29.05 19.71
C GLN A 968 15.97 -29.78 20.72
N LEU A 969 15.37 -30.55 21.63
CA LEU A 969 16.13 -31.46 22.48
C LEU A 969 16.43 -32.75 21.72
N ARG A 970 17.71 -33.09 21.54
CA ARG A 970 18.13 -34.31 20.84
C ARG A 970 19.43 -34.89 21.41
N SER A 971 19.49 -36.23 21.39
CA SER A 971 20.68 -37.05 21.63
C SER A 971 20.93 -37.97 20.42
N PHE A 972 22.19 -38.37 20.23
CA PHE A 972 22.59 -39.38 19.25
C PHE A 972 23.09 -40.61 20.00
N SER A 973 22.66 -41.79 19.58
CA SER A 973 23.05 -43.09 20.14
C SER A 973 24.38 -43.61 19.57
N GLY A 974 24.91 -42.97 18.52
CA GLY A 974 26.16 -43.33 17.89
C GLY A 974 26.03 -44.63 17.09
N LEU A 975 24.98 -44.73 16.26
CA LEU A 975 24.58 -45.98 15.59
C LEU A 975 25.69 -46.56 14.70
N GLY A 976 26.58 -45.74 14.14
CA GLY A 976 27.74 -46.19 13.37
C GLY A 976 28.77 -47.03 14.15
N LEU A 977 28.74 -47.01 15.49
CA LEU A 977 29.52 -47.90 16.35
C LEU A 977 28.86 -49.28 16.57
N ARG A 978 27.57 -49.42 16.25
CA ARG A 978 26.81 -50.64 16.53
C ARG A 978 27.23 -51.78 15.58
N PRO A 979 27.69 -52.93 16.10
CA PRO A 979 27.94 -54.09 15.26
C PRO A 979 26.67 -54.61 14.59
N PHE A 980 26.78 -55.11 13.37
CA PHE A 980 25.66 -55.73 12.66
C PHE A 980 25.27 -57.06 13.31
N SER A 981 23.96 -57.36 13.33
CA SER A 981 23.47 -58.63 13.89
C SER A 981 23.95 -59.82 13.06
N PRO A 982 24.35 -60.95 13.67
CA PRO A 982 24.76 -62.13 12.92
C PRO A 982 23.59 -62.69 12.09
N VAL A 983 23.92 -63.40 11.01
CA VAL A 983 22.95 -63.99 10.07
C VAL A 983 23.12 -65.50 9.99
N HIS A 984 22.18 -66.19 9.33
CA HIS A 984 22.22 -67.65 9.17
C HIS A 984 22.34 -68.41 10.50
N VAL A 985 21.64 -67.96 11.54
CA VAL A 985 21.54 -68.71 12.80
C VAL A 985 20.93 -70.08 12.51
N GLN A 986 21.65 -71.14 12.85
CA GLN A 986 21.27 -72.52 12.71
C GLN A 986 21.35 -73.18 14.08
N ALA A 987 20.40 -74.07 14.37
CA ALA A 987 20.43 -74.92 15.55
C ALA A 987 20.28 -76.37 15.10
N ALA A 988 21.18 -77.24 15.55
CA ALA A 988 21.13 -78.67 15.27
C ALA A 988 21.23 -79.48 16.57
N PRO A 989 20.43 -80.55 16.74
CA PRO A 989 20.56 -81.43 17.90
C PRO A 989 21.89 -82.18 17.85
N ALA A 990 22.58 -82.24 18.98
CA ALA A 990 23.83 -82.97 19.18
C ALA A 990 23.73 -83.84 20.45
N GLY A 991 23.07 -85.00 20.33
CA GLY A 991 22.78 -85.85 21.50
C GLY A 991 21.74 -85.21 22.42
N ASN A 992 22.14 -84.90 23.66
CA ASN A 992 21.32 -84.16 24.63
C ASN A 992 21.56 -82.63 24.57
N ASP A 993 22.48 -82.16 23.71
CA ASP A 993 22.82 -80.74 23.55
C ASP A 993 22.21 -80.17 22.25
N VAL A 994 22.24 -78.85 22.12
CA VAL A 994 21.96 -78.13 20.86
C VAL A 994 23.21 -77.36 20.44
N VAL A 995 23.65 -77.54 19.20
CA VAL A 995 24.73 -76.73 18.61
C VAL A 995 24.07 -75.59 17.87
N ILE A 996 24.35 -74.36 18.31
CA ILE A 996 23.90 -73.13 17.67
C ILE A 996 25.10 -72.50 16.95
N SER A 997 24.95 -72.17 15.68
CA SER A 997 25.98 -71.54 14.84
C SER A 997 25.40 -70.39 14.02
N TRP A 998 26.19 -69.37 13.70
CA TRP A 998 25.79 -68.24 12.86
C TRP A 998 26.98 -67.68 12.08
N ILE A 999 26.72 -66.77 11.15
CA ILE A 999 27.73 -66.07 10.34
C ILE A 999 27.81 -64.61 10.80
N ARG A 1000 29.03 -64.16 11.11
CA ARG A 1000 29.33 -62.77 11.46
C ARG A 1000 29.11 -61.83 10.27
N ARG A 1001 28.54 -60.66 10.53
CA ARG A 1001 28.58 -59.51 9.62
C ARG A 1001 29.59 -58.49 10.12
N THR A 1002 30.15 -57.71 9.22
CA THR A 1002 31.01 -56.57 9.57
C THR A 1002 30.44 -55.29 8.98
N ARG A 1003 30.63 -54.17 9.69
CA ARG A 1003 30.20 -52.83 9.27
C ARG A 1003 31.27 -52.07 8.47
N LEU A 1004 32.51 -52.57 8.46
CA LEU A 1004 33.63 -51.95 7.73
C LEU A 1004 34.28 -53.00 6.81
N GLY A 1005 34.37 -52.70 5.51
CA GLY A 1005 35.07 -53.55 4.54
C GLY A 1005 34.41 -54.92 4.28
N GLY A 1006 33.11 -55.06 4.52
CA GLY A 1006 32.36 -56.33 4.39
C GLY A 1006 31.98 -56.72 2.97
N ASP A 1007 32.07 -55.80 2.00
CA ASP A 1007 31.60 -56.01 0.63
C ASP A 1007 32.66 -56.62 -0.31
N SER A 1008 33.90 -56.81 0.15
CA SER A 1008 34.95 -57.44 -0.64
C SER A 1008 34.70 -58.95 -0.76
N TRP A 1009 34.75 -59.46 -2.00
CA TRP A 1009 34.66 -60.90 -2.30
C TRP A 1009 36.03 -61.58 -2.36
N ASP A 1010 37.11 -60.83 -2.12
CA ASP A 1010 38.49 -61.34 -2.24
C ASP A 1010 38.94 -62.14 -1.01
N THR A 1011 38.27 -61.98 0.14
CA THR A 1011 38.61 -62.66 1.40
C THR A 1011 37.56 -63.72 1.76
N SER A 1012 37.99 -64.84 2.33
CA SER A 1012 37.10 -65.93 2.75
C SER A 1012 36.25 -65.59 3.99
N GLU A 1013 36.73 -64.65 4.80
CA GLU A 1013 35.99 -64.04 5.90
C GLU A 1013 36.09 -62.53 5.80
N VAL A 1014 35.01 -61.85 6.16
CA VAL A 1014 34.98 -60.39 6.24
C VAL A 1014 35.83 -59.91 7.44
N PRO A 1015 36.51 -58.76 7.38
CA PRO A 1015 37.34 -58.28 8.48
C PRO A 1015 36.52 -58.03 9.77
N LEU A 1016 37.14 -58.23 10.93
CA LEU A 1016 36.54 -57.84 12.22
C LEU A 1016 36.72 -56.33 12.40
N ALA A 1017 35.63 -55.58 12.50
CA ALA A 1017 35.63 -54.13 12.65
C ALA A 1017 35.66 -53.67 14.11
N GLU A 1018 35.63 -54.63 15.04
CA GLU A 1018 35.56 -54.46 16.49
C GLU A 1018 36.83 -55.01 17.17
N ASP A 1019 37.13 -54.56 18.38
CA ASP A 1019 38.33 -55.02 19.12
C ASP A 1019 38.26 -56.51 19.50
N SER A 1020 37.06 -57.06 19.67
CA SER A 1020 36.84 -58.49 19.92
C SER A 1020 35.47 -58.96 19.45
N GLU A 1021 35.40 -60.18 18.92
CA GLU A 1021 34.15 -60.83 18.55
C GLU A 1021 33.52 -61.51 19.77
N ARG A 1022 32.39 -60.97 20.25
CA ARG A 1022 31.65 -61.51 21.40
C ARG A 1022 30.15 -61.51 21.12
N TYR A 1023 29.46 -62.53 21.60
CA TYR A 1023 28.02 -62.69 21.48
C TYR A 1023 27.42 -63.02 22.84
N GLU A 1024 26.28 -62.42 23.14
CA GLU A 1024 25.40 -62.83 24.22
C GLU A 1024 24.32 -63.75 23.63
N VAL A 1025 24.12 -64.92 24.23
CA VAL A 1025 23.19 -65.94 23.73
C VAL A 1025 22.27 -66.35 24.88
N ASP A 1026 20.99 -66.02 24.75
CA ASP A 1026 19.92 -66.56 25.58
C ASP A 1026 19.32 -67.79 24.86
N ILE A 1027 19.42 -68.97 25.50
CA ILE A 1027 18.99 -70.28 24.96
C ILE A 1027 17.70 -70.75 25.63
#